data_AF-A0A5J4Y9D1-F1
#
_entry.id   AF-A0A5J4Y9D1-F1
#
_cell.length_a   1.000
_cell.length_b   1.000
_cell.length_c   1.000
_cell.angle_alpha   90.00
_cell.angle_beta   90.00
_cell.angle_gamma   90.00
#
_symmetry.space_group_name_H-M   'P 1'
#
loop_
_entity.id
_entity.type
_entity.pdbx_description
1 polymer ?
#
loop_
_entity_poly.entity_id
_entity_poly.type
_entity_poly.pdbx_seq_one_letter_code
_entity_poly.pdbx_strand_id
1 'polypeptide(L)'
;MLLSDTGHRNLAAVQKSRRLFGSRGGLQVSFGESHKVVGGHPCLGDWDVSNAPQMQWNDGNVWTLDVQLPEGSDIEFKCVKVAESNAEWEGCQNHMLKVPSGEAMVGFEWGKQDLSVNGKGNQQQQQHTPHSNGSNGHHQPKAQSSNGSSENGRLPTEQWQGQEVAFMRSNEHSKDRRGSWHPEGLEGAALHLVQGDEKNGSWLGKIQVVKELLVDTAEKARPGLDALAYAYIYLQWISTGAIPCVEGGGHFRPNRHAELAKIIFRSLEWVIGDENASKEAALVARRMHTKLPSFTEAFTASVPLTRIRDIAHRNDIPGDLKQEIKHTIQNKLHRNAGPEDLVATEAVLKRITAPGTDYSHAFVEEFKVFTAELRDFFNAGSFADMLGALRDSLDESATQAVDKFLQAKGKLDGNAAPALNDVMEALHSLTTVRANLAAGLSSGLRNDAPDASMAMRQRWRLAEIRAEDYAFVLFSFFLNQLNDKACSCLTMAVFWDQLGGAEGLAGQADNAWDLPLGAVVLGVRHMGLSGWQGPECMALENELTAWQQQGEFKSTETALRLKATLERVQRLAHGYTEQLLAVFPDRVQALGKGLAMNEERLKIFTEAEVRASLVFQVSKLCSCLLKAARIATGGAAWDALVAGTATGKLIEVQRIEPGAVKSEVGEDVVLLVHEASGDEEVSATGVPLKGVILAHSLPHLSHLGVRARQEKVVFVTCEDEDTMAATVKPLIGQRIQLKASLEGVSFAPAPDSAPSSSSSQGSPQEDVQAAQPGKIDKVSKASVVPLAKATTASCGAKAAACADLAKLADKMSKKQGSFGTAAGVCLPFGCMEAIIQEAGKGKEFEALLAEIEGASLEGGALDEACNQLQALVSGLKPHKQLSKDVGKALGNDATVIVRSTANVEDLAGMSGAGLYDSIPNIALATAGAFERALASVWASLYTRRAVLSRRAAGVKQADAAMAVLVQQQLSPDLSFVLHTVSPLDGDKDTMYAELAVGLGETLASGTRGSPWRLAVNKSTGKVQVLAFANFGTALRSTGAESSKAKGKGGSNAVLDYSKQELSLSSEARDQVGQQLCKVAVILEQEFAAPQDVEGAVVGSNIYIVQTRPQPL
;
A
#
# COMPACT_ATOMS: atom_id res chain seq x y z
N MET A 1 -10.67 -71.62 -15.39
CA MET A 1 -11.31 -72.34 -16.51
C MET A 1 -10.94 -71.61 -17.79
N LEU A 2 -10.10 -72.28 -18.59
CA LEU A 2 -9.83 -72.21 -20.04
C LEU A 2 -9.79 -70.89 -20.85
N LEU A 3 -8.75 -70.85 -21.68
CA LEU A 3 -8.31 -69.94 -22.74
C LEU A 3 -9.11 -70.02 -24.06
N SER A 4 -9.12 -68.93 -24.85
CA SER A 4 -8.68 -68.83 -26.28
C SER A 4 -9.10 -67.44 -26.84
N ASP A 5 -8.23 -66.53 -27.27
CA ASP A 5 -7.21 -66.44 -28.35
C ASP A 5 -7.76 -65.94 -29.71
N THR A 6 -7.15 -64.84 -30.21
CA THR A 6 -6.76 -64.50 -31.60
C THR A 6 -7.05 -63.05 -32.04
N GLY A 7 -6.00 -62.35 -32.52
CA GLY A 7 -6.14 -61.34 -33.59
C GLY A 7 -5.44 -59.99 -33.41
N HIS A 8 -4.11 -59.94 -33.56
CA HIS A 8 -3.35 -58.70 -33.81
C HIS A 8 -3.79 -58.00 -35.12
N ARG A 9 -4.05 -56.68 -35.05
CA ARG A 9 -3.80 -55.74 -36.15
C ARG A 9 -3.09 -54.50 -35.60
N ASN A 10 -1.90 -54.25 -36.16
CA ASN A 10 -1.11 -53.04 -36.00
C ASN A 10 -1.95 -51.78 -36.26
N LEU A 11 -1.95 -50.83 -35.32
CA LEU A 11 -2.19 -49.42 -35.59
C LEU A 11 -0.95 -48.66 -35.12
N ALA A 12 -0.28 -48.06 -36.10
CA ALA A 12 0.92 -47.27 -35.93
C ALA A 12 0.70 -46.14 -34.92
N ALA A 13 1.71 -45.92 -34.06
CA ALA A 13 1.80 -44.75 -33.22
C ALA A 13 1.85 -43.49 -34.11
N VAL A 14 0.78 -42.71 -34.10
CA VAL A 14 0.78 -41.35 -34.65
C VAL A 14 1.61 -40.49 -33.69
N GLN A 15 2.82 -40.11 -34.11
CA GLN A 15 3.62 -39.09 -33.42
C GLN A 15 2.80 -37.79 -33.37
N LYS A 16 2.39 -37.37 -32.18
CA LYS A 16 1.70 -36.09 -31.96
C LYS A 16 2.76 -35.00 -31.76
N SER A 17 2.72 -33.95 -32.59
CA SER A 17 3.62 -32.80 -32.54
C SER A 17 2.90 -31.53 -32.07
N ARG A 18 3.63 -30.67 -31.33
CA ARG A 18 3.16 -29.42 -30.72
C ARG A 18 3.20 -28.27 -31.74
N ARG A 19 2.16 -27.43 -31.81
CA ARG A 19 2.07 -26.28 -32.74
C ARG A 19 1.56 -25.04 -32.03
N LEU A 20 2.18 -23.90 -32.29
CA LEU A 20 1.76 -22.61 -31.75
C LEU A 20 1.23 -21.71 -32.87
N PHE A 21 -0.04 -21.35 -32.76
CA PHE A 21 -0.71 -20.35 -33.59
C PHE A 21 -0.39 -18.97 -33.02
N GLY A 22 -0.04 -17.99 -33.86
CA GLY A 22 0.30 -16.63 -33.44
C GLY A 22 -0.33 -15.56 -34.32
N SER A 23 -1.11 -14.64 -33.73
CA SER A 23 -1.62 -13.46 -34.43
C SER A 23 -0.83 -12.20 -34.06
N ARG A 24 -0.44 -11.37 -35.04
CA ARG A 24 0.25 -10.09 -34.82
C ARG A 24 -0.59 -8.91 -35.34
N GLY A 25 -0.88 -7.95 -34.46
CA GLY A 25 -1.44 -6.65 -34.83
C GLY A 25 -2.94 -6.67 -35.17
N GLY A 26 -3.65 -5.62 -34.73
CA GLY A 26 -5.06 -5.38 -35.08
C GLY A 26 -6.13 -5.98 -34.15
N LEU A 27 -5.75 -6.80 -33.17
CA LEU A 27 -6.71 -7.45 -32.25
C LEU A 27 -6.71 -6.86 -30.84
N GLN A 28 -7.70 -6.01 -30.57
CA GLN A 28 -8.07 -5.56 -29.23
C GLN A 28 -9.39 -6.22 -28.79
N VAL A 29 -9.36 -6.85 -27.63
CA VAL A 29 -10.57 -7.30 -26.92
C VAL A 29 -10.86 -6.35 -25.76
N SER A 30 -12.13 -6.09 -25.51
CA SER A 30 -12.59 -5.40 -24.32
C SER A 30 -12.59 -6.38 -23.14
N PHE A 31 -12.67 -5.84 -21.93
CA PHE A 31 -12.79 -6.66 -20.72
C PHE A 31 -14.05 -7.56 -20.81
N GLY A 32 -13.87 -8.88 -20.63
CA GLY A 32 -14.93 -9.89 -20.78
C GLY A 32 -15.02 -10.54 -22.18
N GLU A 33 -14.25 -10.07 -23.17
CA GLU A 33 -14.17 -10.68 -24.50
C GLU A 33 -12.94 -11.60 -24.64
N SER A 34 -13.05 -12.65 -25.46
CA SER A 34 -11.97 -13.61 -25.72
C SER A 34 -11.79 -13.92 -27.20
N HIS A 35 -10.60 -14.32 -27.61
CA HIS A 35 -10.34 -14.83 -28.97
C HIS A 35 -10.22 -16.33 -28.97
N LYS A 36 -10.83 -16.98 -29.98
CA LYS A 36 -10.73 -18.42 -30.21
C LYS A 36 -10.34 -18.70 -31.65
N VAL A 37 -9.68 -19.83 -31.87
CA VAL A 37 -9.44 -20.40 -33.21
C VAL A 37 -10.40 -21.56 -33.41
N VAL A 38 -11.26 -21.46 -34.41
CA VAL A 38 -12.29 -22.45 -34.73
C VAL A 38 -11.99 -23.06 -36.10
N GLY A 39 -12.05 -24.38 -36.24
CA GLY A 39 -11.75 -25.03 -37.51
C GLY A 39 -12.33 -26.43 -37.62
N GLY A 40 -12.15 -27.05 -38.79
CA GLY A 40 -12.76 -28.33 -39.16
C GLY A 40 -12.13 -29.57 -38.53
N HIS A 41 -11.32 -29.40 -37.49
CA HIS A 41 -10.71 -30.51 -36.74
C HIS A 41 -11.21 -30.45 -35.29
N PRO A 42 -11.39 -31.60 -34.59
CA PRO A 42 -11.95 -31.60 -33.22
C PRO A 42 -11.15 -30.76 -32.22
N CYS A 43 -9.82 -30.68 -32.38
CA CYS A 43 -8.96 -29.84 -31.53
C CYS A 43 -9.15 -28.33 -31.73
N LEU A 44 -9.86 -27.93 -32.80
CA LEU A 44 -10.28 -26.56 -33.10
C LEU A 44 -11.81 -26.43 -33.02
N GLY A 45 -12.51 -27.38 -32.38
CA GLY A 45 -13.94 -27.29 -32.09
C GLY A 45 -14.89 -27.70 -33.23
N ASP A 46 -14.42 -28.28 -34.34
CA ASP A 46 -15.28 -28.72 -35.47
C ASP A 46 -16.28 -27.63 -35.96
N TRP A 47 -15.80 -26.39 -36.11
CA TRP A 47 -16.62 -25.21 -36.44
C TRP A 47 -17.64 -24.76 -35.37
N ASP A 48 -17.62 -25.36 -34.18
CA ASP A 48 -18.39 -24.94 -33.00
C ASP A 48 -17.54 -24.05 -32.06
N VAL A 49 -17.94 -22.79 -31.93
CA VAL A 49 -17.29 -21.77 -31.09
C VAL A 49 -17.27 -22.15 -29.61
N SER A 50 -18.28 -22.89 -29.13
CA SER A 50 -18.36 -23.31 -27.73
C SER A 50 -17.26 -24.33 -27.38
N ASN A 51 -16.92 -25.19 -28.34
CA ASN A 51 -15.91 -26.23 -28.23
C ASN A 51 -14.51 -25.79 -28.69
N ALA A 52 -14.38 -24.58 -29.24
CA ALA A 52 -13.12 -24.06 -29.74
C ALA A 52 -12.17 -23.60 -28.62
N PRO A 53 -10.85 -23.82 -28.77
CA PRO A 53 -9.85 -23.39 -27.82
C PRO A 53 -9.65 -21.86 -27.81
N GLN A 54 -9.46 -21.32 -26.61
CA GLN A 54 -9.19 -19.90 -26.38
C GLN A 54 -7.69 -19.57 -26.53
N MET A 55 -7.38 -18.46 -27.19
CA MET A 55 -6.03 -17.94 -27.33
C MET A 55 -5.61 -17.17 -26.07
N GLN A 56 -4.32 -17.25 -25.74
CA GLN A 56 -3.69 -16.51 -24.65
C GLN A 56 -3.07 -15.22 -25.17
N TRP A 57 -3.26 -14.11 -24.47
CA TRP A 57 -2.65 -12.83 -24.81
C TRP A 57 -1.23 -12.75 -24.24
N ASN A 58 -0.31 -12.18 -25.01
CA ASN A 58 1.05 -11.86 -24.59
C ASN A 58 1.44 -10.41 -24.97
N ASP A 59 2.50 -9.90 -24.33
CA ASP A 59 3.04 -8.56 -24.56
C ASP A 59 3.25 -8.26 -26.06
N GLY A 60 2.85 -7.05 -26.48
CA GLY A 60 2.88 -6.62 -27.88
C GLY A 60 1.64 -6.97 -28.70
N ASN A 61 0.50 -7.25 -28.05
CA ASN A 61 -0.76 -7.68 -28.69
C ASN A 61 -0.60 -8.95 -29.53
N VAL A 62 0.18 -9.90 -28.99
CA VAL A 62 0.43 -11.19 -29.65
C VAL A 62 -0.43 -12.25 -28.99
N TRP A 63 -1.38 -12.78 -29.74
CA TRP A 63 -2.26 -13.85 -29.27
C TRP A 63 -1.70 -15.20 -29.69
N THR A 64 -1.57 -16.13 -28.74
CA THR A 64 -1.01 -17.46 -29.00
C THR A 64 -1.90 -18.60 -28.57
N LEU A 65 -1.89 -19.71 -29.32
CA LEU A 65 -2.58 -20.94 -28.96
C LEU A 65 -1.71 -22.16 -29.27
N ASP A 66 -1.49 -23.01 -28.27
CA ASP A 66 -0.84 -24.32 -28.42
C ASP A 66 -1.89 -25.39 -28.75
N VAL A 67 -1.78 -26.07 -29.90
CA VAL A 67 -2.70 -27.15 -30.32
C VAL A 67 -1.95 -28.26 -31.05
N GLN A 68 -2.44 -29.50 -30.94
CA GLN A 68 -1.88 -30.66 -31.64
C GLN A 68 -2.76 -31.01 -32.85
N LEU A 69 -2.17 -31.02 -34.04
CA LEU A 69 -2.87 -31.29 -35.31
C LEU A 69 -2.18 -32.45 -36.07
N PRO A 70 -2.92 -33.29 -36.84
CA PRO A 70 -2.33 -34.41 -37.57
C PRO A 70 -1.38 -33.94 -38.69
N GLU A 71 -0.14 -34.42 -38.67
CA GLU A 71 0.87 -34.11 -39.69
C GLU A 71 0.39 -34.46 -41.11
N GLY A 72 0.63 -33.57 -42.06
CA GLY A 72 0.30 -33.77 -43.48
C GLY A 72 -1.17 -33.59 -43.85
N SER A 73 -2.06 -33.33 -42.88
CA SER A 73 -3.47 -33.04 -43.14
C SER A 73 -3.69 -31.59 -43.60
N ASP A 74 -4.72 -31.37 -44.42
CA ASP A 74 -5.19 -30.03 -44.79
C ASP A 74 -6.32 -29.65 -43.83
N ILE A 75 -6.13 -28.55 -43.09
CA ILE A 75 -7.06 -28.08 -42.05
C ILE A 75 -7.53 -26.68 -42.37
N GLU A 76 -8.84 -26.51 -42.44
CA GLU A 76 -9.46 -25.19 -42.49
C GLU A 76 -9.75 -24.65 -41.09
N PHE A 77 -9.46 -23.37 -40.86
CA PHE A 77 -9.79 -22.68 -39.63
C PHE A 77 -10.07 -21.18 -39.84
N LYS A 78 -10.65 -20.55 -38.82
CA LYS A 78 -10.82 -19.10 -38.68
C LYS A 78 -10.70 -18.66 -37.23
N CYS A 79 -10.48 -17.39 -37.03
CA CYS A 79 -10.58 -16.74 -35.73
C CYS A 79 -11.96 -16.14 -35.48
N VAL A 80 -12.35 -16.18 -34.21
CA VAL A 80 -13.59 -15.60 -33.72
C VAL A 80 -13.33 -14.84 -32.42
N LYS A 81 -13.97 -13.69 -32.29
CA LYS A 81 -14.01 -12.89 -31.07
C LYS A 81 -15.33 -13.17 -30.37
N VAL A 82 -15.27 -13.55 -29.10
CA VAL A 82 -16.42 -14.03 -28.32
C VAL A 82 -16.65 -13.12 -27.12
N ALA A 83 -17.85 -12.57 -27.02
CA ALA A 83 -18.40 -11.88 -25.85
C ALA A 83 -19.52 -12.76 -25.23
N GLU A 84 -19.96 -12.47 -23.98
CA GLU A 84 -20.88 -13.30 -23.16
C GLU A 84 -22.09 -13.93 -23.88
N SER A 85 -22.56 -13.38 -25.01
CA SER A 85 -23.63 -13.95 -25.84
C SER A 85 -23.48 -13.77 -27.35
N ASN A 86 -22.32 -13.31 -27.85
CA ASN A 86 -22.13 -12.99 -29.27
C ASN A 86 -20.74 -13.41 -29.79
N ALA A 87 -20.67 -13.84 -31.05
CA ALA A 87 -19.45 -14.30 -31.71
C ALA A 87 -19.24 -13.56 -33.03
N GLU A 88 -18.20 -12.73 -33.09
CA GLU A 88 -17.79 -11.98 -34.28
C GLU A 88 -16.67 -12.75 -35.00
N TRP A 89 -16.94 -13.19 -36.23
CA TRP A 89 -15.97 -13.92 -37.05
C TRP A 89 -15.06 -12.99 -37.84
N GLU A 90 -13.83 -13.40 -38.08
CA GLU A 90 -12.95 -12.64 -38.95
C GLU A 90 -13.46 -12.60 -40.41
N GLY A 91 -13.24 -11.45 -41.07
CA GLY A 91 -13.84 -11.10 -42.35
C GLY A 91 -13.19 -11.71 -43.60
N CYS A 92 -12.12 -12.49 -43.48
CA CYS A 92 -11.45 -13.15 -44.62
C CYS A 92 -12.11 -14.49 -45.00
N GLN A 93 -11.57 -15.22 -45.98
CA GLN A 93 -11.98 -16.63 -46.21
C GLN A 93 -11.35 -17.54 -45.15
N ASN A 94 -11.78 -18.80 -45.08
CA ASN A 94 -11.14 -19.77 -44.17
C ASN A 94 -9.65 -19.87 -44.48
N HIS A 95 -8.83 -19.88 -43.44
CA HIS A 95 -7.41 -20.18 -43.54
C HIS A 95 -7.22 -21.65 -43.84
N MET A 96 -6.40 -21.96 -44.84
CA MET A 96 -6.04 -23.34 -45.18
C MET A 96 -4.62 -23.63 -44.71
N LEU A 97 -4.48 -24.50 -43.71
CA LEU A 97 -3.19 -24.96 -43.20
C LEU A 97 -2.94 -26.39 -43.63
N LYS A 98 -1.92 -26.59 -44.47
CA LYS A 98 -1.29 -27.90 -44.63
C LYS A 98 -0.34 -28.13 -43.47
N VAL A 99 -0.69 -29.05 -42.57
CA VAL A 99 0.05 -29.26 -41.32
C VAL A 99 1.47 -29.75 -41.63
N PRO A 100 2.52 -28.97 -41.31
CA PRO A 100 3.92 -29.36 -41.58
C PRO A 100 4.35 -30.53 -40.68
N SER A 101 5.55 -31.07 -40.91
CA SER A 101 6.19 -32.06 -40.04
C SER A 101 6.98 -31.39 -38.90
N GLY A 102 7.18 -32.07 -37.75
CA GLY A 102 8.00 -31.55 -36.63
C GLY A 102 7.29 -30.56 -35.70
N GLU A 103 7.94 -29.58 -35.06
CA GLU A 103 7.27 -28.43 -34.40
C GLU A 103 7.31 -27.21 -35.32
N ALA A 104 6.24 -26.41 -35.35
CA ALA A 104 6.15 -25.27 -36.26
C ALA A 104 5.27 -24.16 -35.69
N MET A 105 5.65 -22.93 -35.99
CA MET A 105 4.91 -21.72 -35.69
C MET A 105 4.03 -21.36 -36.89
N VAL A 106 2.73 -21.22 -36.67
CA VAL A 106 1.78 -20.75 -37.70
C VAL A 106 1.38 -19.32 -37.36
N GLY A 107 1.92 -18.36 -38.10
CA GLY A 107 1.62 -16.94 -37.93
C GLY A 107 0.56 -16.47 -38.92
N PHE A 108 -0.43 -15.71 -38.46
CA PHE A 108 -1.46 -15.06 -39.29
C PHE A 108 -1.79 -13.68 -38.73
N GLU A 109 -2.61 -12.90 -39.44
CA GLU A 109 -3.15 -11.63 -38.94
C GLU A 109 -4.66 -11.61 -39.18
N TRP A 110 -5.43 -11.09 -38.22
CA TRP A 110 -6.89 -11.12 -38.32
C TRP A 110 -7.43 -10.40 -39.55
N GLY A 111 -8.36 -11.07 -40.23
CA GLY A 111 -9.00 -10.53 -41.42
C GLY A 111 -8.08 -10.46 -42.64
N LYS A 112 -6.84 -10.96 -42.56
CA LYS A 112 -5.93 -11.12 -43.71
C LYS A 112 -5.81 -12.58 -44.08
N GLN A 113 -5.69 -12.89 -45.37
CA GLN A 113 -5.66 -14.27 -45.85
C GLN A 113 -4.28 -14.95 -45.65
N ASP A 114 -3.22 -14.17 -45.43
CA ASP A 114 -1.84 -14.65 -45.43
C ASP A 114 -1.50 -15.51 -44.21
N LEU A 115 -0.84 -16.65 -44.45
CA LEU A 115 -0.32 -17.57 -43.44
C LEU A 115 1.20 -17.69 -43.58
N SER A 116 1.90 -17.64 -42.46
CA SER A 116 3.34 -17.91 -42.37
C SER A 116 3.58 -19.18 -41.54
N VAL A 117 4.45 -20.07 -42.01
CA VAL A 117 4.77 -21.33 -41.33
C VAL A 117 6.29 -21.47 -41.20
N ASN A 118 6.81 -21.45 -39.97
CA ASN A 118 8.25 -21.60 -39.69
C ASN A 118 8.53 -22.91 -38.92
N GLY A 119 9.26 -23.85 -39.52
CA GLY A 119 9.68 -25.12 -38.90
C GLY A 119 11.20 -25.31 -38.95
N LYS A 120 11.77 -26.08 -38.00
CA LYS A 120 13.20 -26.47 -37.99
C LYS A 120 13.36 -27.85 -38.66
N GLY A 121 13.91 -27.93 -39.88
CA GLY A 121 14.31 -29.21 -40.51
C GLY A 121 14.91 -29.12 -41.93
N ASN A 122 16.23 -29.40 -42.02
CA ASN A 122 17.11 -29.81 -43.15
C ASN A 122 17.06 -29.16 -44.57
N GLN A 123 18.24 -28.68 -45.00
CA GLN A 123 18.61 -28.24 -46.36
C GLN A 123 18.98 -29.43 -47.28
N GLN A 124 18.66 -29.36 -48.58
CA GLN A 124 19.45 -29.97 -49.68
C GLN A 124 19.20 -29.28 -51.05
N GLN A 125 20.21 -29.38 -51.93
CA GLN A 125 20.60 -28.53 -53.07
C GLN A 125 19.96 -28.83 -54.46
N GLN A 126 20.05 -27.85 -55.39
CA GLN A 126 20.34 -27.89 -56.87
C GLN A 126 19.42 -26.93 -57.67
N GLN A 127 19.74 -26.26 -58.79
CA GLN A 127 20.92 -25.89 -59.60
C GLN A 127 20.49 -24.74 -60.58
N HIS A 128 21.42 -23.82 -60.86
CA HIS A 128 21.64 -22.94 -62.06
C HIS A 128 20.53 -22.38 -63.00
N THR A 129 20.43 -21.01 -63.02
CA THR A 129 20.38 -19.95 -64.10
C THR A 129 20.15 -20.27 -65.61
N PRO A 130 19.70 -19.34 -66.53
CA PRO A 130 19.80 -17.83 -66.50
C PRO A 130 18.67 -16.92 -67.15
N HIS A 131 18.74 -15.60 -66.85
CA HIS A 131 18.29 -14.34 -67.57
C HIS A 131 16.78 -14.14 -67.97
N SER A 132 16.11 -12.97 -67.90
CA SER A 132 16.49 -11.54 -68.02
C SER A 132 15.38 -10.56 -67.52
N ASN A 133 15.80 -9.35 -67.11
CA ASN A 133 15.18 -8.00 -67.08
C ASN A 133 13.77 -7.70 -66.49
N GLY A 134 13.76 -6.84 -65.45
CA GLY A 134 13.02 -5.55 -65.52
C GLY A 134 12.10 -5.15 -64.35
N SER A 135 12.52 -4.11 -63.59
CA SER A 135 11.71 -3.05 -62.95
C SER A 135 11.06 -3.23 -61.55
N ASN A 136 11.66 -2.53 -60.58
CA ASN A 136 11.13 -1.74 -59.44
C ASN A 136 10.17 -2.33 -58.39
N GLY A 137 10.66 -2.32 -57.13
CA GLY A 137 9.87 -2.33 -55.89
C GLY A 137 10.75 -2.56 -54.65
N HIS A 138 11.26 -1.48 -54.03
CA HIS A 138 12.13 -1.56 -52.85
C HIS A 138 11.36 -1.94 -51.57
N HIS A 139 11.61 -3.14 -51.05
CA HIS A 139 11.31 -3.57 -49.67
C HIS A 139 12.60 -3.66 -48.85
N GLN A 140 12.64 -2.98 -47.71
CA GLN A 140 13.65 -3.16 -46.67
C GLN A 140 13.18 -4.24 -45.66
N PRO A 141 14.03 -5.22 -45.29
CA PRO A 141 13.67 -6.27 -44.34
C PRO A 141 13.94 -5.87 -42.88
N LYS A 142 12.97 -6.12 -42.00
CA LYS A 142 13.10 -6.07 -40.54
C LYS A 142 13.84 -7.33 -40.04
N ALA A 143 15.02 -7.14 -39.45
CA ALA A 143 15.77 -8.20 -38.78
C ALA A 143 15.26 -8.41 -37.35
N GLN A 144 15.04 -9.68 -37.00
CA GLN A 144 14.78 -10.18 -35.65
C GLN A 144 16.03 -10.02 -34.78
N SER A 145 15.88 -9.43 -33.58
CA SER A 145 16.95 -9.38 -32.57
C SER A 145 16.82 -10.54 -31.59
N SER A 146 17.82 -11.41 -31.57
CA SER A 146 18.10 -12.37 -30.49
C SER A 146 19.27 -11.87 -29.64
N ASN A 147 19.21 -12.17 -28.33
CA ASN A 147 20.24 -12.05 -27.30
C ASN A 147 20.74 -10.64 -26.93
N GLY A 148 20.17 -10.07 -25.86
CA GLY A 148 20.73 -8.97 -25.07
C GLY A 148 20.81 -9.37 -23.60
N SER A 149 21.92 -9.06 -22.93
CA SER A 149 22.18 -9.33 -21.52
C SER A 149 21.14 -8.64 -20.60
N SER A 150 20.66 -9.38 -19.60
CA SER A 150 19.67 -8.96 -18.58
C SER A 150 20.19 -7.89 -17.58
N GLU A 151 21.28 -7.20 -17.91
CA GLU A 151 22.01 -6.28 -17.03
C GLU A 151 21.51 -4.84 -17.07
N ASN A 152 20.79 -4.48 -18.12
CA ASN A 152 20.39 -3.11 -18.35
C ASN A 152 19.14 -2.82 -17.51
N GLY A 153 19.32 -2.28 -16.30
CA GLY A 153 18.23 -1.56 -15.66
C GLY A 153 17.71 -0.52 -16.65
N ARG A 154 16.45 -0.66 -17.10
CA ARG A 154 15.68 0.21 -18.02
C ARG A 154 16.55 1.31 -18.64
N LEU A 155 17.31 0.98 -19.68
CA LEU A 155 18.03 2.01 -20.42
C LEU A 155 16.99 3.03 -20.93
N PRO A 156 17.30 4.34 -20.98
CA PRO A 156 16.39 5.35 -21.53
C PRO A 156 15.86 4.99 -22.93
N THR A 157 16.64 4.22 -23.69
CA THR A 157 16.32 3.75 -25.04
C THR A 157 15.28 2.63 -25.09
N GLU A 158 15.18 1.77 -24.08
CA GLU A 158 14.15 0.71 -23.99
C GLU A 158 12.78 1.27 -23.57
N GLN A 159 12.77 2.42 -22.90
CA GLN A 159 11.55 3.14 -22.49
C GLN A 159 11.17 4.29 -23.44
N TRP A 160 11.85 4.39 -24.58
CA TRP A 160 11.60 5.46 -25.54
C TRP A 160 10.21 5.32 -26.16
N GLN A 161 9.38 6.34 -25.94
CA GLN A 161 8.03 6.49 -26.48
C GLN A 161 7.94 7.67 -27.47
N GLY A 162 9.07 8.31 -27.76
CA GLY A 162 9.16 9.35 -28.78
C GLY A 162 9.12 8.79 -30.20
N GLN A 163 9.18 9.67 -31.19
CA GLN A 163 9.24 9.26 -32.59
C GLN A 163 10.50 8.43 -32.88
N GLU A 164 10.42 7.50 -33.84
CA GLU A 164 11.61 6.80 -34.34
C GLU A 164 12.63 7.83 -34.87
N VAL A 165 13.90 7.62 -34.56
CA VAL A 165 14.97 8.54 -34.95
C VAL A 165 15.09 8.55 -36.48
N ALA A 166 14.70 9.66 -37.11
CA ALA A 166 14.93 9.89 -38.53
C ALA A 166 16.39 10.28 -38.77
N PHE A 167 17.16 9.38 -39.39
CA PHE A 167 18.54 9.65 -39.77
C PHE A 167 18.60 10.63 -40.94
N MET A 168 19.16 11.81 -40.69
CA MET A 168 19.19 12.91 -41.65
C MET A 168 20.49 12.94 -42.43
N ARG A 169 20.41 13.04 -43.77
CA ARG A 169 21.57 13.19 -44.66
C ARG A 169 21.89 14.66 -44.99
N SER A 170 21.00 15.57 -44.62
CA SER A 170 21.16 17.02 -44.76
C SER A 170 20.59 17.72 -43.52
N ASN A 171 20.77 19.04 -43.38
CA ASN A 171 20.27 19.79 -42.22
C ASN A 171 18.75 20.04 -42.33
N GLU A 172 17.96 18.96 -42.23
CA GLU A 172 16.49 18.93 -42.35
C GLU A 172 15.75 19.15 -41.02
N HIS A 173 16.46 19.58 -39.96
CA HIS A 173 15.86 19.85 -38.66
C HIS A 173 14.73 20.88 -38.79
N SER A 174 13.49 20.41 -38.63
CA SER A 174 12.30 21.26 -38.55
C SER A 174 12.37 22.10 -37.28
N LYS A 175 12.29 23.42 -37.43
CA LYS A 175 12.05 24.35 -36.31
C LYS A 175 10.59 24.38 -35.89
N ASP A 176 9.69 23.78 -36.68
CA ASP A 176 8.25 23.79 -36.42
C ASP A 176 7.95 22.87 -35.24
N ARG A 177 7.62 23.52 -34.12
CA ARG A 177 7.12 22.87 -32.93
C ARG A 177 5.64 22.57 -33.12
N ARG A 178 5.30 21.31 -33.39
CA ARG A 178 3.90 20.84 -33.37
C ARG A 178 3.55 20.43 -31.95
N GLY A 179 2.81 21.29 -31.25
CA GLY A 179 2.27 21.01 -29.91
C GLY A 179 1.08 21.93 -29.63
N SER A 180 0.21 21.52 -28.72
CA SER A 180 -0.90 22.32 -28.21
C SER A 180 -0.69 22.52 -26.71
N TRP A 181 -0.83 23.76 -26.25
CA TRP A 181 -0.73 24.11 -24.83
C TRP A 181 -2.06 24.70 -24.39
N HIS A 182 -2.54 24.25 -23.24
CA HIS A 182 -3.80 24.67 -22.65
C HIS A 182 -3.55 25.19 -21.24
N PRO A 183 -2.98 26.40 -21.07
CA PRO A 183 -2.68 26.97 -19.76
C PRO A 183 -3.94 27.41 -19.00
N GLU A 184 -5.12 27.43 -19.64
CA GLU A 184 -6.35 27.93 -19.06
C GLU A 184 -6.78 27.10 -17.83
N GLY A 185 -7.00 27.78 -16.70
CA GLY A 185 -7.44 27.14 -15.45
C GLY A 185 -6.34 26.44 -14.65
N LEU A 186 -5.08 26.48 -15.10
CA LEU A 186 -3.94 25.99 -14.33
C LEU A 186 -3.37 27.09 -13.42
N GLU A 187 -2.85 26.70 -12.26
CA GLU A 187 -2.19 27.58 -11.30
C GLU A 187 -0.85 26.99 -10.83
N GLY A 188 -0.05 27.80 -10.13
CA GLY A 188 1.17 27.36 -9.44
C GLY A 188 2.18 26.63 -10.35
N ALA A 189 2.67 25.49 -9.87
CA ALA A 189 3.72 24.71 -10.54
C ALA A 189 3.28 24.16 -11.90
N ALA A 190 2.03 23.73 -12.05
CA ALA A 190 1.50 23.22 -13.32
C ALA A 190 1.53 24.31 -14.40
N LEU A 191 1.04 25.51 -14.08
CA LEU A 191 1.03 26.65 -14.99
C LEU A 191 2.44 27.04 -15.42
N HIS A 192 3.37 27.10 -14.44
CA HIS A 192 4.78 27.41 -14.71
C HIS A 192 5.41 26.44 -15.70
N LEU A 193 5.18 25.13 -15.54
CA LEU A 193 5.72 24.13 -16.45
C LEU A 193 5.07 24.18 -17.84
N VAL A 194 3.76 24.41 -17.95
CA VAL A 194 3.08 24.49 -19.26
C VAL A 194 3.52 25.71 -20.05
N GLN A 195 3.53 26.90 -19.43
CA GLN A 195 3.99 28.13 -20.08
C GLN A 195 5.49 28.11 -20.35
N GLY A 196 6.26 27.54 -19.42
CA GLY A 196 7.69 27.34 -19.57
C GLY A 196 8.00 26.40 -20.73
N ASP A 197 7.26 25.30 -20.84
CA ASP A 197 7.33 24.36 -21.96
C ASP A 197 7.02 25.12 -23.24
N GLU A 198 5.87 25.79 -23.39
CA GLU A 198 5.46 26.55 -24.58
C GLU A 198 6.56 27.51 -25.10
N LYS A 199 7.26 28.19 -24.19
CA LYS A 199 8.36 29.10 -24.54
C LYS A 199 9.68 28.39 -24.87
N ASN A 200 9.89 27.19 -24.35
CA ASN A 200 11.15 26.45 -24.43
C ASN A 200 11.00 25.06 -25.07
N GLY A 201 11.34 24.97 -26.36
CA GLY A 201 11.28 23.71 -27.11
C GLY A 201 12.47 22.76 -26.89
N SER A 202 13.62 23.30 -26.52
CA SER A 202 14.86 22.52 -26.40
C SER A 202 15.06 21.93 -25.00
N TRP A 203 15.77 20.81 -24.88
CA TRP A 203 16.02 20.14 -23.59
C TRP A 203 16.64 21.07 -22.54
N LEU A 204 17.65 21.87 -22.91
CA LEU A 204 18.26 22.85 -22.00
C LEU A 204 17.22 23.82 -21.43
N GLY A 205 16.35 24.35 -22.29
CA GLY A 205 15.30 25.30 -21.88
C GLY A 205 14.26 24.64 -20.97
N LYS A 206 13.93 23.37 -21.19
CA LYS A 206 13.05 22.61 -20.30
C LYS A 206 13.69 22.36 -18.93
N ILE A 207 14.98 22.02 -18.87
CA ILE A 207 15.73 21.92 -17.60
C ILE A 207 15.78 23.29 -16.89
N GLN A 208 15.96 24.39 -17.63
CA GLN A 208 15.96 25.74 -17.08
C GLN A 208 14.61 26.08 -16.42
N VAL A 209 13.49 25.74 -17.06
CA VAL A 209 12.15 25.90 -16.48
C VAL A 209 12.00 25.11 -15.17
N VAL A 210 12.53 23.89 -15.12
CA VAL A 210 12.54 23.06 -13.89
C VAL A 210 13.43 23.68 -12.81
N LYS A 211 14.60 24.20 -13.17
CA LYS A 211 15.49 24.90 -12.22
C LYS A 211 14.82 26.12 -11.63
N GLU A 212 14.11 26.91 -12.45
CA GLU A 212 13.36 28.07 -11.96
C GLU A 212 12.31 27.65 -10.93
N LEU A 213 11.55 26.58 -11.21
CA LEU A 213 10.52 26.05 -10.33
C LEU A 213 11.08 25.48 -9.01
N LEU A 214 12.16 24.72 -9.08
CA LEU A 214 12.68 23.99 -7.93
C LEU A 214 13.66 24.80 -7.09
N VAL A 215 14.27 25.84 -7.66
CA VAL A 215 15.38 26.56 -7.03
C VAL A 215 15.07 28.05 -6.89
N ASP A 216 14.70 28.73 -7.97
CA ASP A 216 14.59 30.20 -7.96
C ASP A 216 13.32 30.68 -7.27
N THR A 217 12.22 29.96 -7.42
CA THR A 217 10.93 30.29 -6.78
C THR A 217 10.76 29.62 -5.42
N ALA A 218 11.57 28.60 -5.11
CA ALA A 218 11.48 27.86 -3.86
C ALA A 218 12.14 28.61 -2.69
N GLU A 219 11.46 28.65 -1.53
CA GLU A 219 12.04 29.26 -0.33
C GLU A 219 13.34 28.53 0.05
N LYS A 220 14.45 29.26 0.13
CA LYS A 220 15.80 28.72 0.42
C LYS A 220 16.20 27.56 -0.51
N ALA A 221 15.66 27.53 -1.73
CA ALA A 221 15.84 26.43 -2.68
C ALA A 221 15.40 25.05 -2.13
N ARG A 222 14.39 25.02 -1.25
CA ARG A 222 13.74 23.81 -0.73
C ARG A 222 12.30 23.74 -1.24
N PRO A 223 12.08 23.19 -2.43
CA PRO A 223 10.74 23.15 -3.04
C PRO A 223 9.80 22.22 -2.24
N GLY A 224 8.52 22.59 -2.19
CA GLY A 224 7.48 21.76 -1.61
C GLY A 224 7.10 20.57 -2.51
N LEU A 225 6.27 19.68 -1.97
CA LEU A 225 5.81 18.45 -2.63
C LEU A 225 5.19 18.72 -4.02
N ASP A 226 4.39 19.77 -4.15
CA ASP A 226 3.71 20.11 -5.42
C ASP A 226 4.69 20.38 -6.55
N ALA A 227 5.65 21.28 -6.32
CA ALA A 227 6.68 21.64 -7.29
C ALA A 227 7.53 20.42 -7.69
N LEU A 228 7.91 19.60 -6.70
CA LEU A 228 8.67 18.37 -6.91
C LEU A 228 7.90 17.34 -7.75
N ALA A 229 6.62 17.11 -7.44
CA ALA A 229 5.79 16.13 -8.13
C ALA A 229 5.55 16.54 -9.60
N TYR A 230 5.18 17.79 -9.84
CA TYR A 230 5.00 18.31 -11.21
C TYR A 230 6.31 18.27 -12.01
N ALA A 231 7.43 18.67 -11.41
CA ALA A 231 8.74 18.61 -12.06
C ALA A 231 9.15 17.17 -12.39
N TYR A 232 8.90 16.21 -11.48
CA TYR A 232 9.18 14.79 -11.72
C TYR A 232 8.36 14.25 -12.91
N ILE A 233 7.04 14.48 -12.93
CA ILE A 233 6.17 14.05 -14.03
C ILE A 233 6.67 14.62 -15.37
N TYR A 234 6.98 15.91 -15.39
CA TYR A 234 7.45 16.61 -16.59
C TYR A 234 8.80 16.06 -17.08
N LEU A 235 9.78 15.91 -16.18
CA LEU A 235 11.08 15.31 -16.50
C LEU A 235 10.96 13.84 -16.95
N GLN A 236 10.05 13.08 -16.34
CA GLN A 236 9.77 11.71 -16.73
C GLN A 236 9.29 11.64 -18.18
N TRP A 237 8.32 12.49 -18.57
CA TRP A 237 7.84 12.56 -19.94
C TRP A 237 8.87 13.10 -20.94
N ILE A 238 9.75 14.00 -20.53
CA ILE A 238 10.89 14.41 -21.37
C ILE A 238 11.84 13.22 -21.58
N SER A 239 12.19 12.50 -20.52
CA SER A 239 13.18 11.42 -20.58
C SER A 239 12.73 10.24 -21.44
N THR A 240 11.43 9.97 -21.51
CA THR A 240 10.85 8.92 -22.35
C THR A 240 10.51 9.40 -23.76
N GLY A 241 10.76 10.68 -24.10
CA GLY A 241 10.39 11.26 -25.39
C GLY A 241 8.89 11.50 -25.57
N ALA A 242 8.09 11.28 -24.51
CA ALA A 242 6.67 11.61 -24.48
C ALA A 242 6.42 13.12 -24.69
N ILE A 243 7.32 13.97 -24.21
CA ILE A 243 7.44 15.38 -24.56
C ILE A 243 8.68 15.53 -25.46
N PRO A 244 8.52 15.94 -26.73
CA PRO A 244 9.65 16.04 -27.64
C PRO A 244 10.56 17.23 -27.29
N CYS A 245 11.87 17.03 -27.48
CA CYS A 245 12.86 18.10 -27.48
C CYS A 245 13.21 18.47 -28.92
N VAL A 246 13.15 19.76 -29.26
CA VAL A 246 13.47 20.27 -30.61
C VAL A 246 14.77 21.09 -30.58
N GLU A 247 15.48 21.13 -31.73
CA GLU A 247 16.65 21.98 -31.88
C GLU A 247 16.24 23.46 -31.75
N GLY A 248 16.76 24.14 -30.72
CA GLY A 248 16.70 25.60 -30.64
C GLY A 248 17.71 26.25 -31.59
N GLY A 249 17.47 27.50 -32.00
CA GLY A 249 18.42 28.25 -32.85
C GLY A 249 19.74 28.66 -32.17
N GLY A 250 19.95 28.30 -30.89
CA GLY A 250 21.14 28.65 -30.11
C GLY A 250 22.23 27.58 -30.16
N HIS A 251 23.48 28.00 -29.93
CA HIS A 251 24.65 27.12 -29.82
C HIS A 251 25.00 26.90 -28.34
N PHE A 252 24.36 25.91 -27.72
CA PHE A 252 24.55 25.57 -26.30
C PHE A 252 25.15 24.17 -26.17
N ARG A 253 26.41 24.14 -25.73
CA ARG A 253 27.13 22.88 -25.47
C ARG A 253 26.58 22.16 -24.23
N PRO A 254 26.79 20.84 -24.11
CA PRO A 254 26.33 20.01 -22.98
C PRO A 254 26.73 20.51 -21.58
N ASN A 255 27.77 21.35 -21.48
CA ASN A 255 28.21 21.90 -20.20
C ASN A 255 27.17 22.79 -19.53
N ARG A 256 26.30 23.46 -20.30
CA ARG A 256 25.21 24.24 -19.72
C ARG A 256 24.17 23.34 -19.07
N HIS A 257 23.87 22.18 -19.67
CA HIS A 257 22.95 21.19 -19.09
C HIS A 257 23.53 20.63 -17.78
N ALA A 258 24.82 20.31 -17.77
CA ALA A 258 25.54 19.87 -16.58
C ALA A 258 25.48 20.91 -15.44
N GLU A 259 25.71 22.19 -15.74
CA GLU A 259 25.63 23.26 -14.72
C GLU A 259 24.22 23.42 -14.13
N LEU A 260 23.17 23.36 -14.95
CA LEU A 260 21.79 23.40 -14.44
C LEU A 260 21.46 22.16 -13.60
N ALA A 261 21.88 20.98 -14.05
CA ALA A 261 21.71 19.73 -13.31
C ALA A 261 22.38 19.78 -11.94
N LYS A 262 23.58 20.34 -11.84
CA LYS A 262 24.30 20.55 -10.56
C LYS A 262 23.50 21.43 -9.59
N ILE A 263 22.88 22.51 -10.08
CA ILE A 263 22.08 23.42 -9.26
C ILE A 263 20.79 22.73 -8.77
N ILE A 264 20.07 22.04 -9.66
CA ILE A 264 18.86 21.28 -9.29
C ILE A 264 19.23 20.18 -8.29
N PHE A 265 20.29 19.42 -8.56
CA PHE A 265 20.76 18.33 -7.70
C PHE A 265 20.97 18.77 -6.25
N ARG A 266 21.60 19.93 -6.04
CA ARG A 266 21.81 20.50 -4.72
C ARG A 266 20.49 20.76 -3.98
N SER A 267 19.51 21.36 -4.66
CA SER A 267 18.19 21.62 -4.10
C SER A 267 17.49 20.32 -3.69
N LEU A 268 17.54 19.28 -4.53
CA LEU A 268 16.95 17.97 -4.22
C LEU A 268 17.60 17.31 -2.99
N GLU A 269 18.92 17.33 -2.90
CA GLU A 269 19.64 16.76 -1.74
C GLU A 269 19.35 17.53 -0.44
N TRP A 270 19.08 18.83 -0.52
CA TRP A 270 18.62 19.59 0.64
C TRP A 270 17.22 19.21 1.09
N VAL A 271 16.30 18.92 0.17
CA VAL A 271 14.96 18.39 0.52
C VAL A 271 15.08 17.01 1.17
N ILE A 272 15.89 16.12 0.60
CA ILE A 272 16.09 14.76 1.12
C ILE A 272 16.69 14.79 2.53
N GLY A 273 17.59 15.73 2.81
CA GLY A 273 18.24 15.89 4.12
C GLY A 273 17.47 16.78 5.11
N ASP A 274 16.30 17.32 4.77
CA ASP A 274 15.52 18.19 5.65
C ASP A 274 14.55 17.36 6.50
N GLU A 275 14.76 17.33 7.82
CA GLU A 275 13.88 16.63 8.76
C GLU A 275 12.44 17.20 8.78
N ASN A 276 12.25 18.43 8.29
CA ASN A 276 10.94 19.06 8.19
C ASN A 276 10.23 18.79 6.85
N ALA A 277 10.94 18.26 5.85
CA ALA A 277 10.31 17.90 4.59
C ALA A 277 9.34 16.72 4.79
N SER A 278 8.25 16.72 4.04
CA SER A 278 7.36 15.57 4.04
C SER A 278 8.07 14.35 3.43
N LYS A 279 7.69 13.14 3.86
CA LYS A 279 8.30 11.90 3.37
C LYS A 279 8.08 11.73 1.86
N GLU A 280 6.93 12.17 1.37
CA GLU A 280 6.56 12.17 -0.04
C GLU A 280 7.49 13.10 -0.84
N ALA A 281 7.80 14.28 -0.31
CA ALA A 281 8.72 15.22 -0.96
C ALA A 281 10.13 14.62 -1.09
N ALA A 282 10.64 13.99 -0.03
CA ALA A 282 11.93 13.32 -0.05
C ALA A 282 11.95 12.14 -1.06
N LEU A 283 10.89 11.32 -1.10
CA LEU A 283 10.75 10.21 -2.05
C LEU A 283 10.75 10.69 -3.50
N VAL A 284 9.97 11.73 -3.82
CA VAL A 284 9.90 12.29 -5.18
C VAL A 284 11.22 12.95 -5.58
N ALA A 285 11.85 13.70 -4.67
CA ALA A 285 13.16 14.30 -4.90
C ALA A 285 14.22 13.24 -5.21
N ARG A 286 14.24 12.13 -4.47
CA ARG A 286 15.15 11.01 -4.73
C ARG A 286 14.98 10.43 -6.13
N ARG A 287 13.74 10.16 -6.56
CA ARG A 287 13.45 9.59 -7.89
C ARG A 287 13.93 10.48 -9.05
N MET A 288 13.88 11.80 -8.86
CA MET A 288 14.22 12.77 -9.90
C MET A 288 15.70 12.80 -10.29
N HIS A 289 16.62 12.34 -9.43
CA HIS A 289 18.05 12.32 -9.75
C HIS A 289 18.39 11.54 -11.02
N THR A 290 17.64 10.48 -11.32
CA THR A 290 17.82 9.65 -12.52
C THR A 290 17.48 10.37 -13.83
N LYS A 291 16.87 11.56 -13.75
CA LYS A 291 16.42 12.36 -14.90
C LYS A 291 17.32 13.55 -15.21
N LEU A 292 18.39 13.73 -14.43
CA LEU A 292 19.35 14.81 -14.61
C LEU A 292 20.64 14.30 -15.28
N PRO A 293 21.27 15.07 -16.18
CA PRO A 293 22.58 14.72 -16.73
C PRO A 293 23.68 14.74 -15.67
N SER A 294 24.78 14.07 -16.00
CA SER A 294 26.02 14.08 -15.24
C SER A 294 26.65 15.48 -15.28
N PHE A 295 27.22 15.89 -14.15
CA PHE A 295 27.95 17.15 -14.01
C PHE A 295 29.37 16.95 -13.48
N THR A 296 30.00 15.85 -13.90
CA THR A 296 31.44 15.63 -13.67
C THR A 296 32.27 16.70 -14.38
N GLU A 297 33.54 16.82 -13.99
CA GLU A 297 34.48 17.78 -14.59
C GLU A 297 34.58 17.66 -16.12
N ALA A 298 34.47 16.43 -16.65
CA ALA A 298 34.47 16.17 -18.08
C ALA A 298 33.31 16.84 -18.82
N PHE A 299 32.16 17.00 -18.16
CA PHE A 299 30.96 17.58 -18.77
C PHE A 299 30.76 19.05 -18.42
N THR A 300 31.30 19.55 -17.31
CA THR A 300 31.28 20.99 -16.97
C THR A 300 32.38 21.79 -17.69
N ALA A 301 33.36 21.10 -18.29
CA ALA A 301 34.37 21.70 -19.16
C ALA A 301 33.77 22.55 -20.30
N SER A 302 34.53 23.52 -20.81
CA SER A 302 34.05 24.46 -21.85
C SER A 302 33.69 23.78 -23.18
N VAL A 303 34.30 22.64 -23.50
CA VAL A 303 34.11 21.89 -24.75
C VAL A 303 34.02 20.39 -24.46
N PRO A 304 32.88 19.88 -23.97
CA PRO A 304 32.69 18.45 -23.70
C PRO A 304 32.33 17.67 -24.98
N LEU A 305 32.44 16.35 -24.93
CA LEU A 305 32.02 15.41 -26.00
C LEU A 305 32.63 15.71 -27.38
N THR A 306 33.92 16.07 -27.46
CA THR A 306 34.56 16.46 -28.72
C THR A 306 34.79 15.32 -29.71
N ARG A 307 34.82 14.07 -29.23
CA ARG A 307 35.16 12.89 -30.04
C ARG A 307 34.25 12.69 -31.24
N ILE A 308 32.97 13.02 -31.12
CA ILE A 308 32.00 12.89 -32.21
C ILE A 308 32.34 13.75 -33.42
N ARG A 309 32.99 14.90 -33.21
CA ARG A 309 33.49 15.74 -34.29
C ARG A 309 34.55 15.00 -35.11
N ASP A 310 35.50 14.38 -34.43
CA ASP A 310 36.63 13.73 -35.08
C ASP A 310 36.15 12.47 -35.83
N ILE A 311 35.23 11.71 -35.22
CA ILE A 311 34.51 10.59 -35.85
C ILE A 311 33.79 11.04 -37.13
N ALA A 312 33.04 12.14 -37.08
CA ALA A 312 32.30 12.65 -38.24
C ALA A 312 33.19 13.21 -39.35
N HIS A 313 34.49 13.39 -39.12
CA HIS A 313 35.46 13.85 -40.13
C HIS A 313 36.32 12.73 -40.73
N ARG A 314 36.21 11.49 -40.21
CA ARG A 314 36.95 10.32 -40.71
C ARG A 314 36.74 10.06 -42.21
N ASN A 315 37.78 9.52 -42.85
CA ASN A 315 37.79 9.22 -44.29
C ASN A 315 37.49 7.74 -44.59
N ASP A 316 37.51 6.88 -43.57
CA ASP A 316 37.30 5.43 -43.66
C ASP A 316 35.85 5.00 -43.38
N ILE A 317 34.89 5.95 -43.38
CA ILE A 317 33.46 5.69 -43.22
C ILE A 317 32.68 6.08 -44.49
N PRO A 318 31.61 5.32 -44.87
CA PRO A 318 30.77 5.67 -46.01
C PRO A 318 30.20 7.08 -45.94
N GLY A 319 30.13 7.77 -47.10
CA GLY A 319 29.67 9.16 -47.17
C GLY A 319 28.29 9.39 -46.57
N ASP A 320 27.35 8.47 -46.80
CA ASP A 320 26.00 8.53 -46.23
C ASP A 320 26.01 8.46 -44.70
N LEU A 321 26.74 7.50 -44.12
CA LEU A 321 26.89 7.36 -42.66
C LEU A 321 27.56 8.59 -42.04
N LYS A 322 28.55 9.17 -42.73
CA LYS A 322 29.23 10.39 -42.32
C LYS A 322 28.26 11.57 -42.22
N GLN A 323 27.37 11.74 -43.21
CA GLN A 323 26.34 12.77 -43.18
C GLN A 323 25.31 12.49 -42.07
N GLU A 324 24.90 11.23 -41.90
CA GLU A 324 23.96 10.84 -40.85
C GLU A 324 24.50 11.13 -39.44
N ILE A 325 25.76 10.75 -39.14
CA ILE A 325 26.42 11.05 -37.85
C ILE A 325 26.53 12.57 -37.66
N LYS A 326 26.93 13.30 -38.69
CA LYS A 326 27.10 14.75 -38.62
C LYS A 326 25.77 15.47 -38.35
N HIS A 327 24.74 15.16 -39.12
CA HIS A 327 23.48 15.89 -39.09
C HIS A 327 22.52 15.42 -37.99
N THR A 328 22.58 14.14 -37.61
CA THR A 328 21.69 13.56 -36.58
C THR A 328 22.27 13.66 -35.18
N ILE A 329 23.60 13.56 -35.00
CA ILE A 329 24.24 13.46 -33.68
C ILE A 329 25.16 14.67 -33.42
N GLN A 330 26.20 14.90 -34.24
CA GLN A 330 27.22 15.91 -33.97
C GLN A 330 26.64 17.33 -33.90
N ASN A 331 25.90 17.75 -34.94
CA ASN A 331 25.36 19.11 -35.03
C ASN A 331 24.39 19.39 -33.87
N LYS A 332 23.62 18.37 -33.50
CA LYS A 332 22.63 18.46 -32.45
C LYS A 332 23.26 18.57 -31.07
N LEU A 333 24.23 17.72 -30.73
CA LEU A 333 25.00 17.83 -29.50
C LEU A 333 25.74 19.18 -29.36
N HIS A 334 26.20 19.77 -30.45
CA HIS A 334 26.84 21.10 -30.45
C HIS A 334 25.86 22.28 -30.36
N ARG A 335 24.57 22.05 -30.64
CA ARG A 335 23.51 23.08 -30.60
C ARG A 335 22.68 22.97 -29.34
N ASN A 336 22.09 21.81 -29.10
CA ASN A 336 21.35 21.47 -27.90
C ASN A 336 21.25 19.95 -27.79
N ALA A 337 21.98 19.36 -26.84
CA ALA A 337 21.82 17.95 -26.53
C ALA A 337 20.37 17.66 -26.09
N GLY A 338 19.89 16.45 -26.32
CA GLY A 338 18.61 15.94 -25.85
C GLY A 338 18.63 14.42 -25.66
N PRO A 339 17.72 13.84 -24.86
CA PRO A 339 17.67 12.39 -24.61
C PRO A 339 17.65 11.54 -25.89
N GLU A 340 17.04 12.04 -26.96
CA GLU A 340 17.01 11.40 -28.27
C GLU A 340 18.39 11.22 -28.93
N ASP A 341 19.41 12.00 -28.54
CA ASP A 341 20.77 11.85 -29.07
C ASP A 341 21.41 10.55 -28.62
N LEU A 342 21.09 10.09 -27.41
CA LEU A 342 21.53 8.78 -26.91
C LEU A 342 20.84 7.67 -27.71
N VAL A 343 19.52 7.79 -27.95
CA VAL A 343 18.74 6.84 -28.77
C VAL A 343 19.33 6.73 -30.18
N ALA A 344 19.61 7.88 -30.81
CA ALA A 344 20.22 7.95 -32.13
C ALA A 344 21.60 7.30 -32.17
N THR A 345 22.43 7.60 -31.17
CA THR A 345 23.80 7.07 -31.07
C THR A 345 23.79 5.55 -30.87
N GLU A 346 22.93 5.02 -30.00
CA GLU A 346 22.81 3.58 -29.78
C GLU A 346 22.30 2.83 -31.02
N ALA A 347 21.36 3.44 -31.76
CA ALA A 347 20.90 2.88 -33.03
C ALA A 347 22.02 2.81 -34.09
N VAL A 348 22.88 3.84 -34.16
CA VAL A 348 24.07 3.79 -35.03
C VAL A 348 25.05 2.73 -34.54
N LEU A 349 25.32 2.65 -33.23
CA LEU A 349 26.23 1.64 -32.67
C LEU A 349 25.76 0.23 -33.04
N LYS A 350 24.48 -0.07 -32.81
CA LYS A 350 23.87 -1.35 -33.18
C LYS A 350 24.01 -1.66 -34.67
N ARG A 351 23.86 -0.65 -35.53
CA ARG A 351 24.02 -0.80 -36.98
C ARG A 351 25.46 -1.10 -37.38
N ILE A 352 26.44 -0.43 -36.79
CA ILE A 352 27.86 -0.60 -37.16
C ILE A 352 28.51 -1.83 -36.50
N THR A 353 27.90 -2.39 -35.45
CA THR A 353 28.35 -3.64 -34.80
C THR A 353 27.55 -4.87 -35.25
N ALA A 354 26.63 -4.72 -36.21
CA ALA A 354 25.85 -5.85 -36.71
C ALA A 354 26.75 -6.87 -37.43
N PRO A 355 26.47 -8.19 -37.32
CA PRO A 355 27.23 -9.22 -38.02
C PRO A 355 27.24 -8.98 -39.54
N GLY A 356 28.42 -9.13 -40.18
CA GLY A 356 28.56 -8.99 -41.63
C GLY A 356 28.71 -7.55 -42.14
N THR A 357 29.12 -6.61 -41.28
CA THR A 357 29.44 -5.23 -41.67
C THR A 357 30.94 -5.05 -41.90
N ASP A 358 31.31 -4.23 -42.89
CA ASP A 358 32.71 -4.00 -43.32
C ASP A 358 33.32 -2.71 -42.73
N TYR A 359 32.86 -2.27 -41.54
CA TYR A 359 33.39 -1.07 -40.89
C TYR A 359 34.76 -1.32 -40.26
N SER A 360 35.63 -0.30 -40.28
CA SER A 360 36.97 -0.44 -39.69
C SER A 360 36.89 -0.62 -38.16
N HIS A 361 37.71 -1.54 -37.63
CA HIS A 361 37.77 -1.77 -36.18
C HIS A 361 38.09 -0.48 -35.40
N ALA A 362 38.98 0.36 -35.93
CA ALA A 362 39.33 1.63 -35.31
C ALA A 362 38.14 2.61 -35.21
N PHE A 363 37.31 2.71 -36.25
CA PHE A 363 36.09 3.52 -36.21
C PHE A 363 35.08 2.95 -35.20
N VAL A 364 34.83 1.64 -35.23
CA VAL A 364 33.88 0.99 -34.31
C VAL A 364 34.28 1.20 -32.86
N GLU A 365 35.57 1.04 -32.52
CA GLU A 365 36.07 1.28 -31.17
C GLU A 365 35.97 2.75 -30.75
N GLU A 366 36.33 3.71 -31.60
CA GLU A 366 36.13 5.13 -31.28
C GLU A 366 34.65 5.48 -31.07
N PHE A 367 33.75 4.89 -31.86
CA PHE A 367 32.32 5.09 -31.72
C PHE A 367 31.76 4.45 -30.44
N LYS A 368 32.29 3.29 -30.01
CA LYS A 368 31.98 2.68 -28.72
C LYS A 368 32.40 3.58 -27.56
N VAL A 369 33.61 4.13 -27.61
CA VAL A 369 34.11 5.07 -26.57
C VAL A 369 33.24 6.31 -26.53
N PHE A 370 32.91 6.91 -27.67
CA PHE A 370 31.98 8.04 -27.72
C PHE A 370 30.60 7.69 -27.16
N THR A 371 30.08 6.52 -27.48
CA THR A 371 28.78 6.05 -26.95
C THR A 371 28.86 5.90 -25.42
N ALA A 372 29.97 5.42 -24.87
CA ALA A 372 30.18 5.35 -23.42
C ALA A 372 30.28 6.74 -22.77
N GLU A 373 30.97 7.70 -23.39
CA GLU A 373 31.01 9.10 -22.95
C GLU A 373 29.60 9.72 -22.93
N LEU A 374 28.79 9.45 -23.96
CA LEU A 374 27.41 9.93 -24.03
C LEU A 374 26.50 9.24 -22.99
N ARG A 375 26.68 7.94 -22.75
CA ARG A 375 25.99 7.23 -21.67
C ARG A 375 26.34 7.81 -20.30
N ASP A 376 27.60 8.12 -20.02
CA ASP A 376 28.01 8.77 -18.78
C ASP A 376 27.36 10.16 -18.64
N PHE A 377 27.31 10.96 -19.71
CA PHE A 377 26.61 12.25 -19.70
C PHE A 377 25.12 12.13 -19.33
N PHE A 378 24.43 11.10 -19.82
CA PHE A 378 23.02 10.83 -19.49
C PHE A 378 22.82 9.93 -18.26
N ASN A 379 23.88 9.59 -17.51
CA ASN A 379 23.82 8.64 -16.39
C ASN A 379 23.19 7.27 -16.76
N ALA A 380 23.43 6.82 -17.99
CA ALA A 380 22.91 5.61 -18.62
C ALA A 380 23.93 4.47 -18.74
N GLY A 381 25.04 4.53 -18.00
CA GLY A 381 26.01 3.43 -17.89
C GLY A 381 25.43 2.20 -17.17
N SER A 382 26.08 1.05 -17.32
CA SER A 382 25.68 -0.16 -16.58
C SER A 382 25.90 0.01 -15.07
N PHE A 383 25.18 -0.75 -14.25
CA PHE A 383 25.38 -0.69 -12.80
C PHE A 383 26.79 -1.15 -12.39
N ALA A 384 27.36 -2.13 -13.10
CA ALA A 384 28.74 -2.59 -12.86
C ALA A 384 29.77 -1.49 -13.15
N ASP A 385 29.62 -0.76 -14.26
CA ASP A 385 30.50 0.37 -14.60
C ASP A 385 30.41 1.47 -13.54
N MET A 386 29.20 1.75 -13.05
CA MET A 386 28.96 2.76 -12.03
C MET A 386 29.64 2.40 -10.71
N LEU A 387 29.56 1.14 -10.27
CA LEU A 387 30.27 0.66 -9.09
C LEU A 387 31.80 0.70 -9.29
N GLY A 388 32.28 0.36 -10.49
CA GLY A 388 33.70 0.49 -10.84
C GLY A 388 34.21 1.92 -10.69
N ALA A 389 33.45 2.91 -11.16
CA ALA A 389 33.79 4.33 -11.07
C ALA A 389 33.74 4.90 -9.65
N LEU A 390 33.13 4.19 -8.69
CA LEU A 390 33.05 4.60 -7.29
C LEU A 390 34.18 4.04 -6.43
N ARG A 391 34.96 3.06 -6.90
CA ARG A 391 35.96 2.33 -6.10
C ARG A 391 36.91 3.24 -5.33
N ASP A 392 37.44 4.28 -5.97
CA ASP A 392 38.41 5.20 -5.34
C ASP A 392 37.80 6.06 -4.22
N SER A 393 36.47 6.13 -4.14
CA SER A 393 35.75 6.88 -3.10
C SER A 393 35.24 6.01 -1.94
N LEU A 394 35.31 4.68 -2.08
CA LEU A 394 34.83 3.73 -1.10
C LEU A 394 35.94 3.37 -0.10
N ASP A 395 35.56 3.05 1.13
CA ASP A 395 36.50 2.41 2.07
C ASP A 395 36.76 0.94 1.69
N GLU A 396 37.70 0.30 2.38
CA GLU A 396 38.08 -1.08 2.10
C GLU A 396 36.89 -2.05 2.27
N SER A 397 36.05 -1.83 3.28
CA SER A 397 34.89 -2.68 3.56
C SER A 397 33.84 -2.59 2.44
N ALA A 398 33.53 -1.37 2.00
CA ALA A 398 32.59 -1.12 0.91
C ALA A 398 33.13 -1.61 -0.44
N THR A 399 34.43 -1.49 -0.69
CA THR A 399 35.09 -2.04 -1.89
C THR A 399 34.95 -3.57 -1.92
N GLN A 400 35.20 -4.25 -0.79
CA GLN A 400 35.00 -5.70 -0.68
C GLN A 400 33.53 -6.10 -0.88
N ALA A 401 32.58 -5.30 -0.40
CA ALA A 401 31.15 -5.54 -0.63
C ALA A 401 30.79 -5.45 -2.13
N VAL A 402 31.35 -4.47 -2.84
CA VAL A 402 31.20 -4.34 -4.30
C VAL A 402 31.77 -5.55 -5.03
N ASP A 403 32.98 -6.01 -4.67
CA ASP A 403 33.60 -7.19 -5.28
C ASP A 403 32.77 -8.46 -5.10
N LYS A 404 32.26 -8.68 -3.88
CA LYS A 404 31.35 -9.80 -3.59
C LYS A 404 30.09 -9.74 -4.43
N PHE A 405 29.48 -8.56 -4.55
CA PHE A 405 28.29 -8.38 -5.37
C PHE A 405 28.58 -8.65 -6.86
N LEU A 406 29.65 -8.08 -7.42
CA LEU A 406 30.00 -8.30 -8.83
C LEU A 406 30.31 -9.79 -9.12
N GLN A 407 30.92 -10.49 -8.17
CA GLN A 407 31.13 -11.94 -8.26
C GLN A 407 29.81 -12.72 -8.24
N ALA A 408 28.91 -12.41 -7.29
CA ALA A 408 27.61 -13.07 -7.18
C ALA A 408 26.74 -12.80 -8.43
N LYS A 409 26.75 -11.56 -8.90
CA LYS A 409 26.12 -11.14 -10.15
C LYS A 409 26.66 -11.94 -11.35
N GLY A 410 27.98 -12.10 -11.45
CA GLY A 410 28.61 -12.86 -12.55
C GLY A 410 28.16 -14.32 -12.63
N LYS A 411 27.69 -14.93 -11.52
CA LYS A 411 27.09 -16.28 -11.52
C LYS A 411 25.69 -16.30 -12.17
N LEU A 412 24.98 -15.17 -12.16
CA LEU A 412 23.64 -15.02 -12.73
C LEU A 412 23.70 -14.66 -14.22
N ASP A 413 24.74 -13.93 -14.65
CA ASP A 413 24.87 -13.48 -16.03
C ASP A 413 24.94 -14.65 -17.02
N GLY A 414 24.07 -14.64 -18.04
CA GLY A 414 24.01 -15.68 -19.06
C GLY A 414 23.29 -16.97 -18.64
N ASN A 415 22.78 -17.05 -17.41
CA ASN A 415 21.96 -18.16 -16.95
C ASN A 415 20.46 -17.84 -17.10
N ALA A 416 19.75 -18.60 -17.93
CA ALA A 416 18.32 -18.40 -18.17
C ALA A 416 17.43 -18.80 -16.98
N ALA A 417 17.93 -19.63 -16.06
CA ALA A 417 17.21 -20.11 -14.88
C ALA A 417 18.19 -20.26 -13.69
N PRO A 418 18.64 -19.16 -13.05
CA PRO A 418 19.58 -19.22 -11.94
C PRO A 418 18.96 -19.88 -10.71
N ALA A 419 19.76 -20.58 -9.91
CA ALA A 419 19.28 -21.17 -8.67
C ALA A 419 18.90 -20.06 -7.66
N LEU A 420 17.81 -20.27 -6.89
CA LEU A 420 17.35 -19.28 -5.90
C LEU A 420 18.42 -18.90 -4.87
N ASN A 421 19.31 -19.84 -4.50
CA ASN A 421 20.42 -19.54 -3.61
C ASN A 421 21.40 -18.52 -4.21
N ASP A 422 21.70 -18.62 -5.51
CA ASP A 422 22.56 -17.66 -6.20
C ASP A 422 21.87 -16.29 -6.31
N VAL A 423 20.55 -16.28 -6.56
CA VAL A 423 19.73 -15.05 -6.56
C VAL A 423 19.75 -14.40 -5.17
N MET A 424 19.61 -15.19 -4.11
CA MET A 424 19.66 -14.71 -2.73
C MET A 424 21.05 -14.22 -2.32
N GLU A 425 22.12 -14.88 -2.75
CA GLU A 425 23.51 -14.42 -2.55
C GLU A 425 23.73 -13.06 -3.24
N ALA A 426 23.26 -12.90 -4.48
CA ALA A 426 23.31 -11.63 -5.20
C ALA A 426 22.47 -10.56 -4.51
N LEU A 427 21.27 -10.90 -4.02
CA LEU A 427 20.40 -9.96 -3.33
C LEU A 427 21.00 -9.49 -2.00
N HIS A 428 21.60 -10.40 -1.22
CA HIS A 428 22.24 -10.05 0.05
C HIS A 428 23.48 -9.15 -0.15
N SER A 429 24.35 -9.51 -1.09
CA SER A 429 25.54 -8.73 -1.43
C SER A 429 25.17 -7.35 -2.00
N LEU A 430 24.16 -7.27 -2.87
CA LEU A 430 23.59 -6.01 -3.36
C LEU A 430 23.05 -5.13 -2.24
N THR A 431 22.31 -5.73 -1.30
CA THR A 431 21.74 -5.01 -0.16
C THR A 431 22.84 -4.42 0.73
N THR A 432 23.97 -5.12 0.87
CA THR A 432 25.15 -4.63 1.58
C THR A 432 25.77 -3.44 0.87
N VAL A 433 25.98 -3.53 -0.46
CA VAL A 433 26.48 -2.40 -1.28
C VAL A 433 25.57 -1.19 -1.14
N ARG A 434 24.25 -1.38 -1.26
CA ARG A 434 23.27 -0.30 -1.15
C ARG A 434 23.28 0.33 0.24
N ALA A 435 23.37 -0.47 1.31
CA ALA A 435 23.43 0.02 2.68
C ALA A 435 24.67 0.90 2.91
N ASN A 436 25.83 0.50 2.39
CA ASN A 436 27.07 1.31 2.47
C ASN A 436 26.93 2.65 1.74
N LEU A 437 26.35 2.64 0.53
CA LEU A 437 26.10 3.86 -0.24
C LEU A 437 25.11 4.79 0.48
N ALA A 438 24.01 4.25 0.99
CA ALA A 438 23.01 5.00 1.75
C ALA A 438 23.60 5.59 3.04
N ALA A 439 24.44 4.84 3.75
CA ALA A 439 25.14 5.31 4.94
C ALA A 439 26.05 6.50 4.63
N GLY A 440 26.83 6.48 3.55
CA GLY A 440 27.65 7.64 3.16
C GLY A 440 26.82 8.86 2.75
N LEU A 441 25.63 8.65 2.16
CA LEU A 441 24.71 9.72 1.78
C LEU A 441 23.96 10.33 2.98
N SER A 442 23.87 9.63 4.11
CA SER A 442 23.10 10.06 5.30
C SER A 442 23.61 11.36 5.95
N SER A 443 24.86 11.73 5.71
CA SER A 443 25.49 12.95 6.25
C SER A 443 24.89 14.28 5.75
N GLY A 444 23.95 14.22 4.79
CA GLY A 444 23.38 15.40 4.13
C GLY A 444 24.40 16.16 3.27
N LEU A 445 23.95 17.23 2.61
CA LEU A 445 24.80 18.07 1.76
C LEU A 445 25.11 19.41 2.45
N ARG A 446 26.41 19.70 2.65
CA ARG A 446 26.87 20.99 3.17
C ARG A 446 26.64 22.12 2.17
N ASN A 447 26.38 23.33 2.68
CA ASN A 447 26.16 24.52 1.85
C ASN A 447 27.39 24.94 1.03
N ASP A 448 28.59 24.62 1.50
CA ASP A 448 29.89 24.97 0.91
C ASP A 448 30.55 23.80 0.16
N ALA A 449 29.79 22.76 -0.21
CA ALA A 449 30.32 21.57 -0.86
C ALA A 449 31.00 21.89 -2.21
N PRO A 450 32.28 21.50 -2.42
CA PRO A 450 32.97 21.66 -3.69
C PRO A 450 32.29 20.91 -4.84
N ASP A 451 32.46 21.39 -6.08
CA ASP A 451 31.86 20.79 -7.28
C ASP A 451 32.24 19.31 -7.47
N ALA A 452 33.50 18.97 -7.24
CA ALA A 452 33.96 17.57 -7.30
C ALA A 452 33.26 16.68 -6.27
N SER A 453 33.02 17.19 -5.06
CA SER A 453 32.30 16.46 -4.01
C SER A 453 30.82 16.29 -4.36
N MET A 454 30.19 17.30 -4.98
CA MET A 454 28.81 17.18 -5.46
C MET A 454 28.70 16.17 -6.60
N ALA A 455 29.64 16.17 -7.56
CA ALA A 455 29.65 15.22 -8.66
C ALA A 455 29.85 13.79 -8.16
N MET A 456 30.74 13.58 -7.18
CA MET A 456 30.89 12.30 -6.52
C MET A 456 29.61 11.89 -5.79
N ARG A 457 28.96 12.81 -5.08
CA ARG A 457 27.68 12.56 -4.41
C ARG A 457 26.56 12.18 -5.40
N GLN A 458 26.53 12.78 -6.59
CA GLN A 458 25.61 12.38 -7.67
C GLN A 458 25.84 10.92 -8.06
N ARG A 459 27.10 10.50 -8.26
CA ARG A 459 27.42 9.11 -8.58
C ARG A 459 27.00 8.15 -7.47
N TRP A 460 27.22 8.50 -6.21
CA TRP A 460 26.77 7.71 -5.06
C TRP A 460 25.24 7.57 -5.03
N ARG A 461 24.51 8.67 -5.21
CA ARG A 461 23.04 8.67 -5.23
C ARG A 461 22.49 7.84 -6.39
N LEU A 462 23.08 7.98 -7.57
CA LEU A 462 22.67 7.19 -8.74
C LEU A 462 22.97 5.70 -8.52
N ALA A 463 24.13 5.35 -7.97
CA ALA A 463 24.46 3.94 -7.66
C ALA A 463 23.51 3.36 -6.62
N GLU A 464 23.13 4.14 -5.62
CA GLU A 464 22.15 3.74 -4.60
C GLU A 464 20.76 3.47 -5.22
N ILE A 465 20.29 4.33 -6.13
CA ILE A 465 19.02 4.13 -6.86
C ILE A 465 19.12 2.93 -7.81
N ARG A 466 20.22 2.79 -8.55
CA ARG A 466 20.44 1.64 -9.46
C ARG A 466 20.52 0.32 -8.71
N ALA A 467 21.00 0.32 -7.47
CA ALA A 467 20.96 -0.86 -6.63
C ALA A 467 19.52 -1.27 -6.27
N GLU A 468 18.60 -0.31 -6.06
CA GLU A 468 17.17 -0.59 -5.89
C GLU A 468 16.53 -1.13 -7.17
N ASP A 469 16.85 -0.54 -8.33
CA ASP A 469 16.38 -1.04 -9.64
C ASP A 469 16.85 -2.47 -9.90
N TYR A 470 18.12 -2.78 -9.59
CA TYR A 470 18.65 -4.14 -9.73
C TYR A 470 18.02 -5.11 -8.73
N ALA A 471 17.71 -4.65 -7.51
CA ALA A 471 16.97 -5.45 -6.53
C ALA A 471 15.58 -5.81 -7.08
N PHE A 472 14.86 -4.86 -7.69
CA PHE A 472 13.57 -5.13 -8.35
C PHE A 472 13.68 -6.27 -9.38
N VAL A 473 14.75 -6.31 -10.17
CA VAL A 473 15.01 -7.39 -11.14
C VAL A 473 15.21 -8.73 -10.42
N LEU A 474 16.05 -8.77 -9.37
CA LEU A 474 16.27 -10.00 -8.58
C LEU A 474 14.99 -10.50 -7.91
N PHE A 475 14.19 -9.61 -7.33
CA PHE A 475 12.88 -9.97 -6.75
C PHE A 475 11.90 -10.47 -7.81
N SER A 476 11.90 -9.87 -9.01
CA SER A 476 11.07 -10.33 -10.12
C SER A 476 11.49 -11.74 -10.56
N PHE A 477 12.79 -12.02 -10.66
CA PHE A 477 13.29 -13.38 -10.92
C PHE A 477 12.88 -14.36 -9.82
N PHE A 478 13.04 -13.97 -8.56
CA PHE A 478 12.66 -14.78 -7.41
C PHE A 478 11.16 -15.14 -7.45
N LEU A 479 10.28 -14.15 -7.64
CA LEU A 479 8.83 -14.33 -7.74
C LEU A 479 8.40 -15.14 -8.96
N ASN A 480 9.02 -14.93 -10.12
CA ASN A 480 8.71 -15.70 -11.32
C ASN A 480 9.03 -17.18 -11.09
N GLN A 481 10.17 -17.50 -10.47
CA GLN A 481 10.50 -18.89 -10.13
C GLN A 481 9.57 -19.50 -9.07
N LEU A 482 8.98 -18.69 -8.19
CA LEU A 482 7.95 -19.14 -7.26
C LEU A 482 6.59 -19.40 -7.95
N ASN A 483 6.27 -18.69 -9.04
CA ASN A 483 4.94 -18.70 -9.67
C ASN A 483 4.84 -19.48 -11.00
N ASP A 484 5.96 -19.85 -11.63
CA ASP A 484 5.93 -20.39 -13.00
C ASP A 484 5.35 -21.81 -13.09
N LYS A 485 4.27 -21.97 -13.86
CA LYS A 485 3.68 -23.27 -14.24
C LYS A 485 4.24 -23.85 -15.56
N ALA A 486 5.04 -23.08 -16.30
CA ALA A 486 5.48 -23.43 -17.66
C ALA A 486 6.93 -23.94 -17.76
N CYS A 487 7.71 -23.90 -16.68
CA CYS A 487 9.10 -24.34 -16.69
C CYS A 487 9.22 -25.85 -16.37
N SER A 488 9.24 -26.69 -17.41
CA SER A 488 9.41 -28.14 -17.29
C SER A 488 10.87 -28.61 -17.12
N CYS A 489 11.78 -27.75 -16.70
CA CYS A 489 13.17 -28.12 -16.43
C CYS A 489 13.51 -27.93 -14.94
N LEU A 490 13.64 -29.06 -14.25
CA LEU A 490 14.32 -29.30 -12.97
C LEU A 490 14.92 -28.08 -12.22
N THR A 491 14.08 -27.15 -11.73
CA THR A 491 14.36 -26.27 -10.57
C THR A 491 13.09 -25.49 -10.19
N MET A 492 12.59 -25.72 -8.96
CA MET A 492 11.56 -24.99 -8.18
C MET A 492 10.15 -24.72 -8.74
N ALA A 493 9.91 -24.56 -10.04
CA ALA A 493 8.54 -24.51 -10.60
C ALA A 493 7.79 -25.84 -10.37
N VAL A 494 8.51 -26.95 -10.58
CA VAL A 494 8.08 -28.30 -10.21
C VAL A 494 7.89 -28.42 -8.69
N PHE A 495 8.59 -27.63 -7.89
CA PHE A 495 8.53 -27.70 -6.43
C PHE A 495 7.40 -26.86 -5.85
N TRP A 496 6.96 -25.71 -6.41
CA TRP A 496 5.74 -25.03 -5.91
C TRP A 496 4.48 -25.86 -6.18
N ASP A 497 4.38 -26.55 -7.32
CA ASP A 497 3.26 -27.47 -7.63
C ASP A 497 3.42 -28.86 -6.97
N GLN A 498 4.66 -29.38 -6.75
CA GLN A 498 4.91 -30.58 -5.91
C GLN A 498 4.81 -30.31 -4.41
N LEU A 499 5.05 -29.07 -3.96
CA LEU A 499 4.71 -28.58 -2.64
C LEU A 499 3.18 -28.60 -2.55
N GLY A 500 2.45 -28.04 -3.52
CA GLY A 500 1.00 -27.82 -3.48
C GLY A 500 0.60 -26.33 -3.32
N GLY A 501 1.45 -25.41 -3.78
CA GLY A 501 1.28 -23.96 -3.62
C GLY A 501 1.45 -23.50 -2.18
N ALA A 502 0.64 -22.53 -1.77
CA ALA A 502 0.60 -22.06 -0.38
C ALA A 502 0.23 -23.19 0.60
N GLU A 503 -0.60 -24.16 0.16
CA GLU A 503 -0.94 -25.37 0.94
C GLU A 503 0.27 -26.29 1.12
N GLY A 504 1.14 -26.29 0.12
CA GLY A 504 2.39 -27.03 0.13
C GLY A 504 3.47 -26.48 1.03
N LEU A 505 3.71 -25.17 0.95
CA LEU A 505 4.65 -24.49 1.84
C LEU A 505 4.25 -24.67 3.31
N ALA A 506 2.94 -24.63 3.60
CA ALA A 506 2.39 -24.91 4.93
C ALA A 506 2.64 -26.37 5.42
N GLY A 507 2.72 -27.34 4.51
CA GLY A 507 2.91 -28.76 4.85
C GLY A 507 4.38 -29.22 4.98
N GLN A 508 5.35 -28.41 4.56
CA GLN A 508 6.74 -28.83 4.34
C GLN A 508 7.72 -28.43 5.44
N ALA A 509 8.94 -28.98 5.41
CA ALA A 509 9.95 -28.74 6.46
C ALA A 509 10.31 -27.25 6.58
N ASP A 510 10.71 -26.81 7.77
CA ASP A 510 10.89 -25.38 8.08
C ASP A 510 11.87 -24.65 7.16
N ASN A 511 12.84 -25.37 6.60
CA ASN A 511 13.80 -24.85 5.63
C ASN A 511 13.18 -24.32 4.32
N ALA A 512 11.94 -24.70 4.01
CA ALA A 512 11.22 -24.19 2.83
C ALA A 512 10.82 -22.70 2.99
N TRP A 513 10.72 -22.21 4.23
CA TRP A 513 10.39 -20.81 4.54
C TRP A 513 11.60 -19.89 4.52
N ASP A 514 12.82 -20.44 4.63
CA ASP A 514 14.04 -19.65 4.83
C ASP A 514 14.31 -18.68 3.68
N LEU A 515 14.28 -19.13 2.43
CA LEU A 515 14.58 -18.27 1.28
C LEU A 515 13.49 -17.20 1.07
N PRO A 516 12.18 -17.54 1.06
CA PRO A 516 11.13 -16.53 0.91
C PRO A 516 11.10 -15.52 2.07
N LEU A 517 11.27 -15.94 3.32
CA LEU A 517 11.36 -15.02 4.46
C LEU A 517 12.60 -14.14 4.37
N GLY A 518 13.76 -14.71 4.02
CA GLY A 518 14.98 -13.95 3.78
C GLY A 518 14.81 -12.89 2.69
N ALA A 519 14.08 -13.21 1.63
CA ALA A 519 13.76 -12.25 0.58
C ALA A 519 12.84 -11.12 1.11
N VAL A 520 11.83 -11.41 1.93
CA VAL A 520 11.01 -10.35 2.56
C VAL A 520 11.84 -9.47 3.51
N VAL A 521 12.73 -10.06 4.33
CA VAL A 521 13.66 -9.33 5.21
C VAL A 521 14.48 -8.32 4.40
N LEU A 522 15.11 -8.77 3.31
CA LEU A 522 15.88 -7.90 2.43
C LEU A 522 14.98 -6.85 1.76
N GLY A 523 13.76 -7.22 1.36
CA GLY A 523 12.78 -6.32 0.76
C GLY A 523 12.40 -5.17 1.69
N VAL A 524 12.05 -5.47 2.94
CA VAL A 524 11.75 -4.48 3.99
C VAL A 524 12.96 -3.58 4.25
N ARG A 525 14.17 -4.15 4.30
CA ARG A 525 15.40 -3.36 4.44
C ARG A 525 15.60 -2.39 3.28
N HIS A 526 15.37 -2.83 2.04
CA HIS A 526 15.44 -1.95 0.86
C HIS A 526 14.39 -0.82 0.92
N MET A 527 13.18 -1.08 1.45
CA MET A 527 12.18 -0.03 1.67
C MET A 527 12.70 1.04 2.65
N GLY A 528 13.31 0.60 3.76
CA GLY A 528 13.93 1.48 4.75
C GLY A 528 15.09 2.29 4.17
N LEU A 529 15.94 1.67 3.34
CA LEU A 529 17.04 2.35 2.63
C LEU A 529 16.55 3.41 1.64
N SER A 530 15.32 3.27 1.10
CA SER A 530 14.68 4.30 0.26
C SER A 530 14.15 5.50 1.07
N GLY A 531 14.28 5.48 2.41
CA GLY A 531 13.76 6.51 3.31
C GLY A 531 12.28 6.34 3.67
N TRP A 532 11.64 5.25 3.25
CA TRP A 532 10.25 4.97 3.58
C TRP A 532 10.14 4.37 4.98
N GLN A 533 9.58 5.13 5.92
CA GLN A 533 9.26 4.65 7.28
C GLN A 533 10.42 3.88 7.96
N GLY A 534 11.65 4.40 7.86
CA GLY A 534 12.86 3.70 8.30
C GLY A 534 12.79 3.00 9.67
N PRO A 535 12.29 3.64 10.75
CA PRO A 535 12.13 3.00 12.05
C PRO A 535 11.20 1.77 12.03
N GLU A 536 10.12 1.81 11.27
CA GLU A 536 9.17 0.69 11.09
C GLU A 536 9.82 -0.44 10.30
N CYS A 537 10.52 -0.13 9.21
CA CYS A 537 11.28 -1.11 8.44
C CYS A 537 12.32 -1.84 9.30
N MET A 538 13.05 -1.12 10.14
CA MET A 538 14.04 -1.74 11.04
C MET A 538 13.38 -2.68 12.06
N ALA A 539 12.24 -2.30 12.63
CA ALA A 539 11.53 -3.16 13.56
C ALA A 539 11.03 -4.45 12.88
N LEU A 540 10.46 -4.34 11.68
CA LEU A 540 10.02 -5.48 10.88
C LEU A 540 11.19 -6.37 10.42
N GLU A 541 12.33 -5.78 10.05
CA GLU A 541 13.56 -6.52 9.74
C GLU A 541 14.01 -7.36 10.95
N ASN A 542 14.02 -6.78 12.16
CA ASN A 542 14.35 -7.50 13.40
C ASN A 542 13.37 -8.63 13.69
N GLU A 543 12.06 -8.37 13.59
CA GLU A 543 10.99 -9.35 13.80
C GLU A 543 11.12 -10.53 12.86
N LEU A 544 11.15 -10.29 11.55
CA LEU A 544 11.25 -11.35 10.53
C LEU A 544 12.54 -12.15 10.68
N THR A 545 13.67 -11.49 10.99
CA THR A 545 14.94 -12.17 11.23
C THR A 545 14.87 -13.06 12.47
N ALA A 546 14.26 -12.58 13.55
CA ALA A 546 14.07 -13.37 14.77
C ALA A 546 13.19 -14.59 14.52
N TRP A 547 12.10 -14.45 13.77
CA TRP A 547 11.22 -15.57 13.42
C TRP A 547 11.90 -16.58 12.51
N GLN A 548 12.66 -16.12 11.52
CA GLN A 548 13.44 -16.97 10.63
C GLN A 548 14.48 -17.79 11.41
N GLN A 549 15.17 -17.21 12.39
CA GLN A 549 16.16 -17.91 13.21
C GLN A 549 15.55 -18.95 14.16
N GLN A 550 14.32 -18.72 14.63
CA GLN A 550 13.62 -19.67 15.50
C GLN A 550 13.11 -20.89 14.72
N GLY A 551 12.67 -20.70 13.47
CA GLY A 551 12.12 -21.78 12.64
C GLY A 551 10.75 -22.29 13.14
N GLU A 552 10.40 -23.52 12.74
CA GLU A 552 9.19 -24.24 13.17
C GLU A 552 7.85 -23.59 12.80
N PHE A 553 7.57 -23.33 11.52
CA PHE A 553 6.32 -22.66 11.10
C PHE A 553 5.11 -23.61 10.96
N LYS A 554 5.26 -24.87 11.38
CA LYS A 554 4.15 -25.84 11.43
C LYS A 554 3.28 -25.70 12.67
N SER A 555 3.83 -25.17 13.76
CA SER A 555 3.02 -24.92 14.95
C SER A 555 2.04 -23.79 14.66
N THR A 556 0.79 -23.92 15.13
CA THR A 556 -0.22 -22.87 14.96
C THR A 556 0.27 -21.54 15.53
N GLU A 557 1.01 -21.57 16.65
CA GLU A 557 1.46 -20.36 17.33
C GLU A 557 2.54 -19.60 16.55
N THR A 558 3.61 -20.28 16.13
CA THR A 558 4.68 -19.68 15.32
C THR A 558 4.17 -19.17 13.98
N ALA A 559 3.21 -19.88 13.36
CA ALA A 559 2.54 -19.45 12.15
C ALA A 559 1.66 -18.20 12.37
N LEU A 560 0.91 -18.12 13.49
CA LEU A 560 0.15 -16.92 13.87
C LEU A 560 1.06 -15.70 14.08
N ARG A 561 2.24 -15.92 14.68
CA ARG A 561 3.23 -14.87 14.93
C ARG A 561 3.87 -14.35 13.64
N LEU A 562 4.24 -15.26 12.74
CA LEU A 562 4.73 -14.89 11.42
C LEU A 562 3.64 -14.14 10.63
N LYS A 563 2.40 -14.66 10.61
CA LYS A 563 1.25 -14.02 9.98
C LYS A 563 1.09 -12.58 10.47
N ALA A 564 1.12 -12.35 11.77
CA ALA A 564 0.98 -11.02 12.36
C ALA A 564 2.05 -10.04 11.83
N THR A 565 3.31 -10.48 11.74
CA THR A 565 4.41 -9.66 11.21
C THR A 565 4.25 -9.38 9.71
N LEU A 566 3.88 -10.39 8.92
CA LEU A 566 3.64 -10.24 7.48
C LEU A 566 2.45 -9.31 7.17
N GLU A 567 1.39 -9.33 7.97
CA GLU A 567 0.25 -8.40 7.82
C GLU A 567 0.72 -6.95 8.01
N ARG A 568 1.65 -6.72 8.94
CA ARG A 568 2.25 -5.41 9.17
C ARG A 568 3.16 -4.97 8.01
N VAL A 569 3.94 -5.89 7.42
CA VAL A 569 4.71 -5.64 6.18
C VAL A 569 3.77 -5.27 5.02
N GLN A 570 2.66 -5.99 4.86
CA GLN A 570 1.67 -5.72 3.82
C GLN A 570 1.05 -4.34 3.98
N ARG A 571 0.69 -3.94 5.20
CA ARG A 571 0.22 -2.57 5.51
C ARG A 571 1.27 -1.50 5.19
N LEU A 572 2.53 -1.76 5.51
CA LEU A 572 3.63 -0.86 5.20
C LEU A 572 3.81 -0.63 3.69
N ALA A 573 3.68 -1.70 2.89
CA ALA A 573 3.75 -1.63 1.43
C ALA A 573 2.52 -0.96 0.81
N HIS A 574 1.33 -1.22 1.36
CA HIS A 574 0.09 -0.56 0.94
C HIS A 574 0.15 0.95 1.20
N GLY A 575 0.60 1.37 2.39
CA GLY A 575 0.75 2.80 2.72
C GLY A 575 1.70 3.54 1.76
N TYR A 576 2.74 2.87 1.24
CA TYR A 576 3.59 3.45 0.20
C TYR A 576 2.80 3.71 -1.09
N THR A 577 1.99 2.73 -1.50
CA THR A 577 1.16 2.81 -2.71
C THR A 577 0.10 3.90 -2.59
N GLU A 578 -0.57 4.00 -1.43
CA GLU A 578 -1.53 5.05 -1.13
C GLU A 578 -0.91 6.45 -1.24
N GLN A 579 0.31 6.65 -0.74
CA GLN A 579 1.00 7.94 -0.88
C GLN A 579 1.28 8.28 -2.35
N LEU A 580 1.68 7.32 -3.18
CA LEU A 580 1.85 7.57 -4.63
C LEU A 580 0.52 7.90 -5.32
N LEU A 581 -0.55 7.21 -4.93
CA LEU A 581 -1.92 7.47 -5.41
C LEU A 581 -2.48 8.80 -4.91
N ALA A 582 -2.01 9.33 -3.78
CA ALA A 582 -2.35 10.68 -3.32
C ALA A 582 -1.53 11.78 -4.02
N VAL A 583 -0.30 11.46 -4.43
CA VAL A 583 0.62 12.46 -5.01
C VAL A 583 0.42 12.64 -6.51
N PHE A 584 0.28 11.58 -7.30
CA PHE A 584 0.40 11.69 -8.76
C PHE A 584 -0.91 11.94 -9.55
N PRO A 585 -2.04 11.27 -9.31
CA PRO A 585 -3.19 11.28 -10.24
C PRO A 585 -3.68 12.67 -10.65
N ASP A 586 -4.02 13.53 -9.69
CA ASP A 586 -4.54 14.88 -9.98
C ASP A 586 -3.50 15.76 -10.69
N ARG A 587 -2.22 15.62 -10.30
CA ARG A 587 -1.11 16.38 -10.87
C ARG A 587 -0.80 15.94 -12.30
N VAL A 588 -0.86 14.63 -12.56
CA VAL A 588 -0.74 14.04 -13.90
C VAL A 588 -1.88 14.53 -14.79
N GLN A 589 -3.11 14.54 -14.28
CA GLN A 589 -4.27 15.04 -15.03
C GLN A 589 -4.14 16.53 -15.37
N ALA A 590 -3.81 17.37 -14.39
CA ALA A 590 -3.65 18.80 -14.59
C ALA A 590 -2.53 19.13 -15.60
N LEU A 591 -1.33 18.59 -15.39
CA LEU A 591 -0.19 18.85 -16.27
C LEU A 591 -0.39 18.21 -17.66
N GLY A 592 -0.94 17.00 -17.69
CA GLY A 592 -1.20 16.26 -18.93
C GLY A 592 -2.19 16.97 -19.84
N LYS A 593 -3.29 17.50 -19.29
CA LYS A 593 -4.24 18.32 -20.04
C LYS A 593 -3.59 19.60 -20.56
N GLY A 594 -2.81 20.28 -19.71
CA GLY A 594 -2.11 21.51 -20.08
C GLY A 594 -1.08 21.33 -21.21
N LEU A 595 -0.48 20.15 -21.31
CA LEU A 595 0.48 19.78 -22.36
C LEU A 595 -0.16 18.98 -23.53
N ALA A 596 -1.49 18.89 -23.57
CA ALA A 596 -2.25 18.15 -24.58
C ALA A 596 -1.80 16.68 -24.77
N MET A 597 -1.55 16.00 -23.66
CA MET A 597 -1.12 14.60 -23.64
C MET A 597 -2.29 13.63 -23.83
N ASN A 598 -2.00 12.46 -24.40
CA ASN A 598 -2.99 11.39 -24.60
C ASN A 598 -3.60 10.94 -23.25
N GLU A 599 -4.94 10.89 -23.15
CA GLU A 599 -5.67 10.53 -21.93
C GLU A 599 -5.34 9.13 -21.39
N GLU A 600 -5.10 8.14 -22.26
CA GLU A 600 -4.72 6.78 -21.84
C GLU A 600 -3.40 6.80 -21.08
N ARG A 601 -2.43 7.61 -21.53
CA ARG A 601 -1.15 7.79 -20.84
C ARG A 601 -1.32 8.41 -19.46
N LEU A 602 -2.29 9.31 -19.28
CA LEU A 602 -2.57 9.93 -17.99
C LEU A 602 -3.16 8.93 -17.00
N LYS A 603 -4.06 8.06 -17.47
CA LYS A 603 -4.72 7.03 -16.63
C LYS A 603 -3.72 6.01 -16.07
N ILE A 604 -2.73 5.60 -16.87
CA ILE A 604 -1.79 4.53 -16.50
C ILE A 604 -0.52 5.03 -15.80
N PHE A 605 -0.26 6.34 -15.74
CA PHE A 605 1.02 6.87 -15.24
C PHE A 605 1.31 6.42 -13.81
N THR A 606 0.40 6.71 -12.88
CA THR A 606 0.60 6.40 -11.46
C THR A 606 0.69 4.91 -11.22
N GLU A 607 -0.15 4.12 -11.91
CA GLU A 607 -0.10 2.67 -11.85
C GLU A 607 1.24 2.11 -12.35
N ALA A 608 1.77 2.64 -13.46
CA ALA A 608 3.07 2.24 -13.97
C ALA A 608 4.21 2.55 -12.98
N GLU A 609 4.13 3.69 -12.28
CA GLU A 609 5.10 4.07 -11.24
C GLU A 609 5.02 3.17 -9.99
N VAL A 610 3.82 2.70 -9.63
CA VAL A 610 3.62 1.72 -8.55
C VAL A 610 4.16 0.35 -8.97
N ARG A 611 3.76 -0.15 -10.15
CA ARG A 611 4.18 -1.48 -10.66
C ARG A 611 5.68 -1.58 -10.92
N ALA A 612 6.34 -0.46 -11.23
CA ALA A 612 7.79 -0.39 -11.41
C ALA A 612 8.57 -0.31 -10.08
N SER A 613 7.90 -0.22 -8.93
CA SER A 613 8.56 -0.10 -7.64
C SER A 613 8.96 -1.46 -7.06
N LEU A 614 10.08 -1.48 -6.34
CA LEU A 614 10.48 -2.65 -5.54
C LEU A 614 9.42 -3.01 -4.49
N VAL A 615 8.77 -2.00 -3.90
CA VAL A 615 7.71 -2.18 -2.88
C VAL A 615 6.58 -3.07 -3.39
N PHE A 616 6.22 -2.94 -4.68
CA PHE A 616 5.21 -3.78 -5.31
C PHE A 616 5.63 -5.26 -5.36
N GLN A 617 6.90 -5.55 -5.62
CA GLN A 617 7.41 -6.94 -5.59
C GLN A 617 7.42 -7.49 -4.16
N VAL A 618 7.82 -6.68 -3.18
CA VAL A 618 7.77 -7.07 -1.76
C VAL A 618 6.33 -7.37 -1.32
N SER A 619 5.36 -6.54 -1.72
CA SER A 619 3.94 -6.76 -1.46
C SER A 619 3.44 -8.09 -2.04
N LYS A 620 3.80 -8.41 -3.28
CA LYS A 620 3.42 -9.69 -3.91
C LYS A 620 3.98 -10.89 -3.15
N LEU A 621 5.28 -10.85 -2.83
CA LEU A 621 5.91 -11.92 -2.06
C LEU A 621 5.26 -12.08 -0.68
N CYS A 622 5.02 -10.97 0.01
CA CYS A 622 4.36 -10.95 1.30
C CYS A 622 2.95 -11.54 1.24
N SER A 623 2.17 -11.21 0.20
CA SER A 623 0.83 -11.76 -0.02
C SER A 623 0.85 -13.28 -0.19
N CYS A 624 1.81 -13.82 -0.95
CA CYS A 624 2.00 -15.27 -1.08
C CYS A 624 2.30 -15.94 0.27
N LEU A 625 3.19 -15.34 1.08
CA LEU A 625 3.55 -15.88 2.39
C LEU A 625 2.43 -15.74 3.42
N LEU A 626 1.64 -14.67 3.37
CA LEU A 626 0.45 -14.51 4.20
C LEU A 626 -0.57 -15.62 3.93
N LYS A 627 -0.79 -15.94 2.65
CA LYS A 627 -1.67 -17.06 2.28
C LYS A 627 -1.17 -18.39 2.85
N ALA A 628 0.13 -18.66 2.74
CA ALA A 628 0.73 -19.87 3.31
C ALA A 628 0.64 -19.90 4.84
N ALA A 629 0.90 -18.77 5.51
CA ALA A 629 0.82 -18.68 6.97
C ALA A 629 -0.61 -18.89 7.47
N ARG A 630 -1.62 -18.36 6.77
CA ARG A 630 -3.04 -18.61 7.10
C ARG A 630 -3.40 -20.09 7.00
N ILE A 631 -2.96 -20.77 5.93
CA ILE A 631 -3.19 -22.22 5.75
C ILE A 631 -2.52 -23.01 6.88
N ALA A 632 -1.27 -22.67 7.24
CA ALA A 632 -0.56 -23.32 8.34
C ALA A 632 -1.27 -23.14 9.70
N THR A 633 -1.96 -22.01 9.91
CA THR A 633 -2.77 -21.79 11.12
C THR A 633 -4.15 -22.46 11.09
N GLY A 634 -4.58 -23.01 9.96
CA GLY A 634 -5.97 -23.46 9.74
C GLY A 634 -6.99 -22.31 9.77
N GLY A 635 -6.52 -21.06 9.61
CA GLY A 635 -7.34 -19.86 9.74
C GLY A 635 -8.06 -19.49 8.45
N ALA A 636 -9.30 -18.99 8.57
CA ALA A 636 -10.02 -18.40 7.46
C ALA A 636 -9.42 -17.04 7.06
N ALA A 637 -9.66 -16.61 5.82
CA ALA A 637 -9.32 -15.26 5.35
C ALA A 637 -10.18 -14.17 6.05
N TRP A 638 -11.33 -14.57 6.57
CA TRP A 638 -12.30 -13.72 7.25
C TRP A 638 -12.13 -13.81 8.76
N ASP A 639 -12.29 -12.68 9.44
CA ASP A 639 -12.34 -12.62 10.90
C ASP A 639 -13.69 -12.03 11.34
N ALA A 640 -14.48 -12.83 12.07
CA ALA A 640 -15.83 -12.47 12.50
C ALA A 640 -15.78 -11.80 13.87
N LEU A 641 -16.02 -10.48 13.90
CA LEU A 641 -16.07 -9.68 15.12
C LEU A 641 -17.41 -9.87 15.83
N VAL A 642 -18.49 -9.93 15.04
CA VAL A 642 -19.86 -10.21 15.51
C VAL A 642 -20.46 -11.28 14.61
N ALA A 643 -20.60 -12.48 15.15
CA ALA A 643 -21.20 -13.62 14.45
C ALA A 643 -22.71 -13.44 14.27
N GLY A 644 -23.28 -14.06 13.24
CA GLY A 644 -24.71 -14.01 12.96
C GLY A 644 -25.06 -14.15 11.49
N THR A 645 -26.32 -13.87 11.15
CA THR A 645 -26.80 -13.82 9.77
C THR A 645 -27.42 -12.45 9.50
N ALA A 646 -26.95 -11.78 8.45
CA ALA A 646 -27.48 -10.52 7.97
C ALA A 646 -27.99 -10.68 6.54
N THR A 647 -29.14 -10.07 6.24
CA THR A 647 -29.67 -10.01 4.88
C THR A 647 -29.93 -8.55 4.54
N GLY A 648 -29.46 -8.09 3.38
CA GLY A 648 -29.64 -6.71 2.96
C GLY A 648 -28.97 -6.40 1.63
N LYS A 649 -29.24 -5.21 1.09
CA LYS A 649 -28.56 -4.72 -0.12
C LYS A 649 -27.11 -4.38 0.20
N LEU A 650 -26.18 -4.93 -0.58
CA LEU A 650 -24.75 -4.65 -0.42
C LEU A 650 -24.41 -3.29 -1.02
N ILE A 651 -23.97 -2.35 -0.19
CA ILE A 651 -23.58 -1.00 -0.61
C ILE A 651 -22.13 -0.76 -0.20
N GLU A 652 -21.32 -0.29 -1.15
CA GLU A 652 -19.93 0.08 -0.92
C GLU A 652 -19.84 1.54 -0.47
N VAL A 653 -19.14 1.77 0.63
CA VAL A 653 -18.86 3.10 1.19
C VAL A 653 -17.41 3.20 1.60
N GLN A 654 -16.86 4.41 1.62
CA GLN A 654 -15.52 4.60 2.17
C GLN A 654 -15.54 4.34 3.68
N ARG A 655 -16.37 5.11 4.41
CA ARG A 655 -16.53 5.05 5.87
C ARG A 655 -17.99 4.97 6.27
N ILE A 656 -18.24 4.54 7.50
CA ILE A 656 -19.58 4.55 8.12
C ILE A 656 -19.83 5.97 8.67
N GLU A 657 -20.41 6.82 7.84
CA GLU A 657 -20.75 8.21 8.20
C GLU A 657 -22.23 8.51 7.92
N PRO A 658 -22.86 9.43 8.68
CA PRO A 658 -24.23 9.85 8.40
C PRO A 658 -24.38 10.44 6.99
N GLY A 659 -25.31 9.90 6.20
CA GLY A 659 -25.52 10.31 4.80
C GLY A 659 -24.61 9.62 3.77
N ALA A 660 -23.71 8.73 4.19
CA ALA A 660 -22.88 7.93 3.28
C ALA A 660 -23.71 6.95 2.43
N VAL A 661 -24.90 6.57 2.91
CA VAL A 661 -25.78 5.62 2.25
C VAL A 661 -26.97 6.34 1.60
N LYS A 662 -27.09 6.23 0.28
CA LYS A 662 -28.28 6.66 -0.47
C LYS A 662 -29.14 5.43 -0.75
N SER A 663 -30.03 5.08 0.18
CA SER A 663 -30.98 3.96 0.03
C SER A 663 -32.42 4.42 0.12
N GLU A 664 -33.35 3.61 -0.40
CA GLU A 664 -34.79 3.80 -0.18
C GLU A 664 -35.11 3.61 1.31
N VAL A 665 -36.05 4.40 1.83
CA VAL A 665 -36.43 4.38 3.25
C VAL A 665 -36.95 2.99 3.63
N GLY A 666 -36.28 2.34 4.59
CA GLY A 666 -36.70 1.06 5.16
C GLY A 666 -36.09 -0.19 4.53
N GLU A 667 -35.18 -0.07 3.56
CA GLU A 667 -34.46 -1.24 3.01
C GLU A 667 -33.31 -1.67 3.95
N ASP A 668 -33.27 -2.96 4.34
CA ASP A 668 -32.14 -3.55 5.07
C ASP A 668 -30.84 -3.49 4.25
N VAL A 669 -29.74 -3.02 4.85
CA VAL A 669 -28.45 -2.78 4.19
C VAL A 669 -27.33 -3.62 4.82
N VAL A 670 -26.41 -4.10 3.97
CA VAL A 670 -25.09 -4.59 4.35
C VAL A 670 -24.04 -3.67 3.74
N LEU A 671 -23.09 -3.18 4.54
CA LEU A 671 -22.06 -2.25 4.06
C LEU A 671 -20.74 -2.97 3.79
N LEU A 672 -20.15 -2.74 2.62
CA LEU A 672 -18.72 -2.91 2.39
C LEU A 672 -18.04 -1.57 2.71
N VAL A 673 -17.15 -1.58 3.71
CA VAL A 673 -16.48 -0.39 4.26
C VAL A 673 -14.98 -0.52 4.02
N HIS A 674 -14.37 0.51 3.45
CA HIS A 674 -12.93 0.53 3.17
C HIS A 674 -12.10 0.92 4.38
N GLU A 675 -12.59 1.87 5.19
CA GLU A 675 -11.88 2.34 6.39
C GLU A 675 -12.80 2.53 7.59
N ALA A 676 -12.27 2.22 8.77
CA ALA A 676 -12.86 2.49 10.06
C ALA A 676 -11.78 2.95 11.05
N SER A 677 -12.04 4.08 11.69
CA SER A 677 -11.26 4.69 12.76
C SER A 677 -11.63 4.17 14.16
N GLY A 678 -12.71 3.40 14.27
CA GLY A 678 -13.26 2.89 15.53
C GLY A 678 -14.20 3.85 16.24
N ASP A 679 -14.39 5.06 15.70
CA ASP A 679 -15.29 6.10 16.20
C ASP A 679 -16.63 6.15 15.44
N GLU A 680 -16.88 5.22 14.53
CA GLU A 680 -18.07 5.20 13.70
C GLU A 680 -19.34 4.78 14.47
N GLU A 681 -20.47 5.42 14.18
CA GLU A 681 -21.78 5.04 14.72
C GLU A 681 -22.56 4.20 13.71
N VAL A 682 -22.82 2.95 14.09
CA VAL A 682 -23.49 1.95 13.24
C VAL A 682 -24.96 2.36 12.99
N SER A 683 -25.64 2.86 14.01
CA SER A 683 -27.02 3.36 13.96
C SER A 683 -27.19 4.74 13.29
N ALA A 684 -26.12 5.52 13.13
CA ALA A 684 -26.20 6.88 12.58
C ALA A 684 -26.23 6.95 11.03
N THR A 685 -26.22 5.79 10.36
CA THR A 685 -26.29 5.69 8.90
C THR A 685 -27.64 6.13 8.32
N GLY A 686 -28.69 6.18 9.15
CA GLY A 686 -30.05 6.54 8.73
C GLY A 686 -30.80 5.42 7.99
N VAL A 687 -30.21 4.22 7.91
CA VAL A 687 -30.78 3.03 7.29
C VAL A 687 -30.73 1.85 8.28
N PRO A 688 -31.60 0.83 8.16
CA PRO A 688 -31.52 -0.36 8.99
C PRO A 688 -30.30 -1.22 8.59
N LEU A 689 -29.15 -0.88 9.14
CA LEU A 689 -27.88 -1.58 8.93
C LEU A 689 -27.91 -2.96 9.62
N LYS A 690 -27.76 -4.04 8.85
CA LYS A 690 -27.78 -5.42 9.36
C LYS A 690 -26.41 -6.08 9.39
N GLY A 691 -25.50 -5.64 8.52
CA GLY A 691 -24.15 -6.19 8.47
C GLY A 691 -23.09 -5.21 7.97
N VAL A 692 -21.85 -5.42 8.42
CA VAL A 692 -20.66 -4.66 8.02
C VAL A 692 -19.56 -5.63 7.59
N ILE A 693 -18.96 -5.34 6.44
CA ILE A 693 -17.80 -6.01 5.86
C ILE A 693 -16.69 -4.96 5.80
N LEU A 694 -15.70 -5.05 6.67
CA LEU A 694 -14.59 -4.09 6.73
C LEU A 694 -13.35 -4.63 6.01
N ALA A 695 -12.75 -3.82 5.13
CA ALA A 695 -11.59 -4.19 4.31
C ALA A 695 -10.24 -4.17 5.06
N HIS A 696 -10.26 -3.95 6.38
CA HIS A 696 -9.07 -4.04 7.23
C HIS A 696 -9.36 -4.64 8.61
N SER A 697 -8.31 -5.05 9.32
CA SER A 697 -8.42 -5.58 10.68
C SER A 697 -8.77 -4.49 11.69
N LEU A 698 -9.51 -4.90 12.73
CA LEU A 698 -9.95 -4.07 13.84
C LEU A 698 -9.92 -4.91 15.12
N PRO A 699 -9.50 -4.37 16.28
CA PRO A 699 -9.61 -5.09 17.56
C PRO A 699 -11.06 -5.51 17.84
N HIS A 700 -11.26 -6.75 18.32
CA HIS A 700 -12.61 -7.28 18.52
C HIS A 700 -13.33 -6.56 19.66
N LEU A 701 -12.59 -6.08 20.66
CA LEU A 701 -13.11 -5.33 21.80
C LEU A 701 -12.94 -3.81 21.64
N SER A 702 -12.65 -3.34 20.41
CA SER A 702 -12.70 -1.90 20.08
C SER A 702 -14.10 -1.33 20.31
N HIS A 703 -14.20 -0.01 20.45
CA HIS A 703 -15.51 0.64 20.63
C HIS A 703 -16.50 0.29 19.52
N LEU A 704 -16.05 0.28 18.26
CA LEU A 704 -16.89 -0.09 17.12
C LEU A 704 -17.34 -1.57 17.19
N GLY A 705 -16.45 -2.49 17.57
CA GLY A 705 -16.81 -3.90 17.77
C GLY A 705 -17.84 -4.09 18.89
N VAL A 706 -17.68 -3.38 20.01
CA VAL A 706 -18.64 -3.39 21.13
C VAL A 706 -19.99 -2.81 20.71
N ARG A 707 -20.01 -1.68 19.97
CA ARG A 707 -21.22 -1.05 19.41
C ARG A 707 -21.98 -2.01 18.50
N ALA A 708 -21.27 -2.64 17.56
CA ALA A 708 -21.89 -3.58 16.62
C ALA A 708 -22.57 -4.76 17.33
N ARG A 709 -22.01 -5.25 18.45
CA ARG A 709 -22.66 -6.31 19.27
C ARG A 709 -23.94 -5.80 19.94
N GLN A 710 -23.87 -4.64 20.58
CA GLN A 710 -25.03 -4.03 21.25
C GLN A 710 -26.20 -3.81 20.28
N GLU A 711 -25.89 -3.39 19.05
CA GLU A 711 -26.86 -3.16 17.98
C GLU A 711 -27.21 -4.44 17.18
N LYS A 712 -26.59 -5.58 17.49
CA LYS A 712 -26.77 -6.88 16.80
C LYS A 712 -26.50 -6.81 15.29
N VAL A 713 -25.48 -6.04 14.90
CA VAL A 713 -25.02 -5.92 13.52
C VAL A 713 -23.91 -6.92 13.28
N VAL A 714 -24.11 -7.82 12.31
CA VAL A 714 -23.10 -8.82 11.93
C VAL A 714 -21.88 -8.09 11.39
N PHE A 715 -20.69 -8.37 11.91
CA PHE A 715 -19.48 -7.62 11.58
C PHE A 715 -18.37 -8.60 11.24
N VAL A 716 -17.87 -8.52 10.01
CA VAL A 716 -16.72 -9.30 9.54
C VAL A 716 -15.64 -8.37 9.00
N THR A 717 -14.38 -8.79 9.14
CA THR A 717 -13.22 -8.11 8.56
C THR A 717 -12.48 -9.05 7.61
N CYS A 718 -11.87 -8.51 6.57
CA CYS A 718 -10.99 -9.25 5.66
C CYS A 718 -9.96 -8.31 5.04
N GLU A 719 -8.68 -8.58 5.30
CA GLU A 719 -7.53 -7.87 4.70
C GLU A 719 -7.06 -8.50 3.38
N ASP A 720 -7.69 -9.61 2.96
CA ASP A 720 -7.31 -10.31 1.72
C ASP A 720 -8.07 -9.76 0.52
N GLU A 721 -7.40 -8.91 -0.27
CA GLU A 721 -8.01 -8.29 -1.44
C GLU A 721 -8.49 -9.29 -2.50
N ASP A 722 -7.77 -10.40 -2.70
CA ASP A 722 -8.15 -11.44 -3.67
C ASP A 722 -9.46 -12.13 -3.25
N THR A 723 -9.58 -12.48 -1.97
CA THR A 723 -10.78 -13.07 -1.38
C THR A 723 -11.93 -12.08 -1.43
N MET A 724 -11.69 -10.81 -1.08
CA MET A 724 -12.69 -9.74 -1.17
C MET A 724 -13.18 -9.56 -2.61
N ALA A 725 -12.26 -9.54 -3.58
CA ALA A 725 -12.55 -9.40 -5.00
C ALA A 725 -13.31 -10.61 -5.58
N ALA A 726 -13.03 -11.82 -5.10
CA ALA A 726 -13.69 -13.03 -5.56
C ALA A 726 -15.08 -13.25 -4.95
N THR A 727 -15.31 -12.80 -3.70
CA THR A 727 -16.52 -13.18 -2.94
C THR A 727 -17.51 -12.04 -2.67
N VAL A 728 -17.03 -10.80 -2.51
CA VAL A 728 -17.88 -9.66 -2.11
C VAL A 728 -18.06 -8.65 -3.25
N LYS A 729 -16.97 -8.26 -3.93
CA LYS A 729 -17.04 -7.25 -5.01
C LYS A 729 -18.05 -7.58 -6.13
N PRO A 730 -18.24 -8.84 -6.58
CA PRO A 730 -19.21 -9.17 -7.62
C PRO A 730 -20.68 -9.00 -7.18
N LEU A 731 -20.93 -8.92 -5.87
CA LEU A 731 -22.26 -8.82 -5.30
C LEU A 731 -22.68 -7.37 -4.98
N ILE A 732 -21.80 -6.38 -5.21
CA ILE A 732 -22.08 -4.97 -4.91
C ILE A 732 -23.33 -4.51 -5.67
N GLY A 733 -24.25 -3.86 -4.95
CA GLY A 733 -25.54 -3.41 -5.47
C GLY A 733 -26.66 -4.46 -5.40
N GLN A 734 -26.35 -5.72 -5.14
CA GLN A 734 -27.33 -6.82 -5.03
C GLN A 734 -27.79 -7.03 -3.58
N ARG A 735 -28.97 -7.64 -3.38
CA ARG A 735 -29.35 -8.16 -2.06
C ARG A 735 -28.57 -9.43 -1.78
N ILE A 736 -27.95 -9.48 -0.60
CA ILE A 736 -27.11 -10.59 -0.16
C ILE A 736 -27.56 -11.12 1.19
N GLN A 737 -27.21 -12.38 1.45
CA GLN A 737 -27.17 -12.97 2.77
C GLN A 737 -25.70 -13.15 3.17
N LEU A 738 -25.30 -12.50 4.25
CA LEU A 738 -24.02 -12.67 4.94
C LEU A 738 -24.24 -13.61 6.14
N LYS A 739 -23.49 -14.71 6.19
CA LYS A 739 -23.42 -15.58 7.38
C LYS A 739 -22.00 -15.57 7.92
N ALA A 740 -21.85 -15.30 9.21
CA ALA A 740 -20.57 -15.28 9.91
C ALA A 740 -20.61 -16.18 11.15
N SER A 741 -19.63 -17.05 11.30
CA SER A 741 -19.39 -17.87 12.48
C SER A 741 -17.88 -18.06 12.70
N LEU A 742 -17.51 -18.76 13.79
CA LEU A 742 -16.13 -19.19 14.03
C LEU A 742 -15.59 -20.15 12.96
N GLU A 743 -16.49 -20.86 12.27
CA GLU A 743 -16.15 -21.87 11.25
C GLU A 743 -15.92 -21.24 9.87
N GLY A 744 -16.43 -20.01 9.66
CA GLY A 744 -16.20 -19.27 8.42
C GLY A 744 -17.24 -18.19 8.14
N VAL A 745 -17.02 -17.49 7.03
CA VAL A 745 -17.92 -16.46 6.51
C VAL A 745 -18.34 -16.82 5.09
N SER A 746 -19.62 -16.66 4.78
CA SER A 746 -20.17 -16.93 3.45
C SER A 746 -21.13 -15.84 3.00
N PHE A 747 -21.16 -15.62 1.68
CA PHE A 747 -22.00 -14.65 1.01
C PHE A 747 -22.79 -15.35 -0.09
N ALA A 748 -24.08 -15.07 -0.19
CA ALA A 748 -24.93 -15.58 -1.26
C ALA A 748 -25.93 -14.50 -1.71
N PRO A 749 -26.31 -14.43 -2.99
CA PRO A 749 -27.44 -13.62 -3.42
C PRO A 749 -28.71 -14.01 -2.65
N ALA A 750 -29.46 -13.01 -2.21
CA ALA A 750 -30.76 -13.18 -1.56
C ALA A 750 -31.88 -12.76 -2.54
N PRO A 751 -33.03 -13.46 -2.57
CA PRO A 751 -34.13 -13.12 -3.46
C PRO A 751 -34.72 -11.73 -3.11
N ASP A 752 -35.10 -10.96 -4.14
CA ASP A 752 -35.76 -9.65 -4.01
C ASP A 752 -37.13 -9.74 -3.32
N SER A 753 -37.69 -10.94 -3.23
CA SER A 753 -38.95 -11.23 -2.56
C SER A 753 -38.76 -12.34 -1.51
N ALA A 754 -38.66 -11.95 -0.25
CA ALA A 754 -39.15 -12.79 0.84
C ALA A 754 -40.08 -11.91 1.70
N PRO A 755 -41.39 -12.20 1.76
CA PRO A 755 -42.24 -11.61 2.77
C PRO A 755 -41.68 -12.03 4.13
N SER A 756 -41.74 -11.11 5.09
CA SER A 756 -41.51 -11.39 6.50
C SER A 756 -42.20 -12.69 6.91
N SER A 757 -41.47 -13.80 6.99
CA SER A 757 -41.98 -15.02 7.60
C SER A 757 -41.97 -14.79 9.11
N SER A 758 -43.10 -14.27 9.56
CA SER A 758 -43.55 -14.22 10.94
C SER A 758 -43.40 -15.59 11.60
N SER A 759 -42.35 -15.79 12.40
CA SER A 759 -42.55 -16.39 13.72
C SER A 759 -42.96 -15.27 14.66
N SER A 760 -44.24 -14.90 14.56
CA SER A 760 -44.95 -14.00 15.45
C SER A 760 -45.04 -14.63 16.85
N GLN A 761 -44.04 -14.38 17.68
CA GLN A 761 -44.37 -13.83 18.99
C GLN A 761 -44.27 -12.32 18.83
N GLY A 762 -45.43 -11.66 18.82
CA GLY A 762 -45.54 -10.24 18.53
C GLY A 762 -44.62 -9.42 19.42
N SER A 763 -43.59 -8.83 18.83
CA SER A 763 -43.08 -7.55 19.29
C SER A 763 -44.15 -6.53 18.85
N PRO A 764 -44.71 -5.73 19.76
CA PRO A 764 -45.46 -4.55 19.34
C PRO A 764 -44.58 -3.73 18.39
N GLN A 765 -45.18 -2.97 17.48
CA GLN A 765 -44.59 -1.66 17.16
C GLN A 765 -44.47 -0.93 18.50
N GLU A 766 -43.35 -1.12 19.18
CA GLU A 766 -42.94 -0.20 20.22
C GLU A 766 -42.71 1.11 19.46
N ASP A 767 -43.62 2.06 19.65
CA ASP A 767 -43.22 3.47 19.72
C ASP A 767 -41.85 3.45 20.40
N VAL A 768 -40.79 3.91 19.71
CA VAL A 768 -39.45 3.97 20.31
C VAL A 768 -39.61 4.78 21.58
N GLN A 769 -39.72 4.06 22.70
CA GLN A 769 -40.07 4.66 23.96
C GLN A 769 -38.82 5.42 24.35
N ALA A 770 -38.88 6.75 24.28
CA ALA A 770 -37.73 7.61 24.53
C ALA A 770 -36.95 7.11 25.74
N ALA A 771 -35.68 6.75 25.53
CA ALA A 771 -34.86 6.23 26.61
C ALA A 771 -34.85 7.25 27.75
N GLN A 772 -35.31 6.85 28.93
CA GLN A 772 -35.41 7.76 30.08
C GLN A 772 -34.00 7.99 30.64
N PRO A 773 -33.46 9.23 30.59
CA PRO A 773 -32.17 9.53 31.18
C PRO A 773 -32.19 9.24 32.69
N GLY A 774 -31.08 8.74 33.23
CA GLY A 774 -30.97 8.46 34.66
C GLY A 774 -31.24 9.73 35.49
N LYS A 775 -31.93 9.60 36.62
CA LYS A 775 -32.15 10.72 37.55
C LYS A 775 -30.79 11.22 38.08
N ILE A 776 -30.56 12.53 37.96
CA ILE A 776 -29.31 13.18 38.38
C ILE A 776 -29.50 14.19 39.50
N ASP A 777 -28.49 14.27 40.37
CA ASP A 777 -28.37 15.24 41.45
C ASP A 777 -27.36 16.32 41.05
N LYS A 778 -27.84 17.40 40.42
CA LYS A 778 -26.97 18.51 39.98
C LYS A 778 -26.52 19.37 41.17
N VAL A 779 -25.22 19.66 41.23
CA VAL A 779 -24.68 20.68 42.16
C VAL A 779 -24.91 22.08 41.60
N SER A 780 -25.10 23.06 42.49
CA SER A 780 -25.26 24.48 42.11
C SER A 780 -23.92 25.24 42.01
N LYS A 781 -22.82 24.60 42.41
CA LYS A 781 -21.46 25.17 42.36
C LYS A 781 -20.45 24.10 41.96
N ALA A 782 -19.52 24.46 41.08
CA ALA A 782 -18.45 23.56 40.67
C ALA A 782 -17.58 23.14 41.87
N SER A 783 -17.37 21.83 42.01
CA SER A 783 -16.60 21.24 43.12
C SER A 783 -15.95 19.93 42.72
N VAL A 784 -14.94 19.52 43.50
CA VAL A 784 -14.27 18.23 43.37
C VAL A 784 -14.65 17.36 44.56
N VAL A 785 -15.08 16.13 44.31
CA VAL A 785 -15.44 15.16 45.35
C VAL A 785 -14.52 13.92 45.29
N PRO A 786 -14.19 13.30 46.43
CA PRO A 786 -13.46 12.04 46.44
C PRO A 786 -14.21 10.94 45.67
N LEU A 787 -13.48 10.10 44.92
CA LEU A 787 -14.07 8.99 44.15
C LEU A 787 -14.94 8.06 45.01
N ALA A 788 -14.55 7.79 46.26
CA ALA A 788 -15.32 6.95 47.19
C ALA A 788 -16.75 7.48 47.48
N LYS A 789 -17.05 8.75 47.19
CA LYS A 789 -18.38 9.35 47.33
C LYS A 789 -19.17 9.39 46.02
N ALA A 790 -18.61 8.93 44.91
CA ALA A 790 -19.28 8.91 43.62
C ALA A 790 -20.45 7.92 43.63
N THR A 791 -21.59 8.36 43.13
CA THR A 791 -22.79 7.54 42.89
C THR A 791 -23.28 7.78 41.47
N THR A 792 -24.06 6.87 40.91
CA THR A 792 -24.60 7.03 39.54
C THR A 792 -25.38 8.33 39.39
N ALA A 793 -26.17 8.73 40.41
CA ALA A 793 -26.96 9.95 40.40
C ALA A 793 -26.12 11.24 40.49
N SER A 794 -24.94 11.19 41.14
CA SER A 794 -24.12 12.39 41.36
C SER A 794 -22.99 12.55 40.33
N CYS A 795 -22.36 11.45 39.92
CA CYS A 795 -21.13 11.45 39.14
C CYS A 795 -21.17 10.49 37.95
N GLY A 796 -22.31 9.86 37.65
CA GLY A 796 -22.46 8.93 36.53
C GLY A 796 -21.98 7.51 36.83
N ALA A 797 -22.36 6.58 35.95
CA ALA A 797 -22.17 5.13 36.14
C ALA A 797 -20.69 4.73 36.15
N LYS A 798 -19.88 5.30 35.24
CA LYS A 798 -18.45 5.01 35.12
C LYS A 798 -17.69 5.36 36.40
N ALA A 799 -17.94 6.55 36.96
CA ALA A 799 -17.32 6.97 38.22
C ALA A 799 -17.78 6.13 39.42
N ALA A 800 -19.07 5.77 39.48
CA ALA A 800 -19.59 4.90 40.53
C ALA A 800 -18.96 3.49 40.48
N ALA A 801 -18.86 2.90 39.29
CA ALA A 801 -18.20 1.61 39.08
C ALA A 801 -16.71 1.67 39.48
N CYS A 802 -16.00 2.75 39.17
CA CYS A 802 -14.62 2.95 39.62
C CYS A 802 -14.50 3.06 41.15
N ALA A 803 -15.48 3.67 41.81
CA ALA A 803 -15.53 3.74 43.27
C ALA A 803 -15.74 2.36 43.92
N ASP A 804 -16.56 1.50 43.31
CA ASP A 804 -16.78 0.14 43.78
C ASP A 804 -15.58 -0.77 43.49
N LEU A 805 -14.92 -0.61 42.34
CA LEU A 805 -13.64 -1.24 42.03
C LEU A 805 -12.57 -0.91 43.07
N ALA A 806 -12.46 0.36 43.50
CA ALA A 806 -11.50 0.76 44.52
C ALA A 806 -11.74 0.04 45.86
N LYS A 807 -13.00 -0.05 46.31
CA LYS A 807 -13.38 -0.80 47.52
C LYS A 807 -13.07 -2.29 47.39
N LEU A 808 -13.32 -2.87 46.21
CA LEU A 808 -13.03 -4.27 45.93
C LEU A 808 -11.53 -4.54 45.95
N ALA A 809 -10.73 -3.69 45.31
CA ALA A 809 -9.28 -3.79 45.31
C ALA A 809 -8.70 -3.78 46.74
N ASP A 810 -9.18 -2.87 47.61
CA ASP A 810 -8.78 -2.80 49.02
C ASP A 810 -9.10 -4.10 49.77
N LYS A 811 -10.32 -4.63 49.58
CA LYS A 811 -10.79 -5.91 50.14
C LYS A 811 -9.96 -7.11 49.67
N MET A 812 -9.41 -7.04 48.45
CA MET A 812 -8.68 -8.13 47.80
C MET A 812 -7.15 -7.99 47.87
N SER A 813 -6.63 -6.90 48.45
CA SER A 813 -5.19 -6.53 48.50
C SER A 813 -4.24 -7.60 49.07
N LYS A 814 -4.76 -8.61 49.78
CA LYS A 814 -3.97 -9.73 50.36
C LYS A 814 -4.36 -11.11 49.82
N LYS A 815 -5.16 -11.18 48.76
CA LYS A 815 -5.65 -12.44 48.17
C LYS A 815 -5.00 -12.71 46.81
N GLN A 816 -5.03 -13.96 46.39
CA GLN A 816 -4.62 -14.34 45.04
C GLN A 816 -5.56 -13.71 44.01
N GLY A 817 -5.03 -13.13 42.93
CA GLY A 817 -5.82 -12.34 41.99
C GLY A 817 -6.04 -10.88 42.43
N SER A 818 -5.22 -10.37 43.35
CA SER A 818 -5.18 -8.96 43.71
C SER A 818 -4.90 -8.08 42.49
N PHE A 819 -5.64 -7.00 42.36
CA PHE A 819 -5.41 -5.95 41.38
C PHE A 819 -5.44 -4.59 42.07
N GLY A 820 -4.76 -3.60 41.49
CA GLY A 820 -4.83 -2.21 41.90
C GLY A 820 -5.89 -1.43 41.12
N THR A 821 -6.18 -0.21 41.55
CA THR A 821 -6.98 0.77 40.80
C THR A 821 -6.26 2.10 40.76
N ALA A 822 -6.56 2.92 39.76
CA ALA A 822 -6.02 4.29 39.71
C ALA A 822 -6.76 5.17 40.71
N ALA A 823 -6.01 5.88 41.56
CA ALA A 823 -6.58 6.90 42.44
C ALA A 823 -7.29 7.97 41.61
N GLY A 824 -8.42 8.49 42.12
CA GLY A 824 -9.20 9.46 41.37
C GLY A 824 -10.12 10.33 42.22
N VAL A 825 -10.68 11.33 41.56
CA VAL A 825 -11.69 12.26 42.07
C VAL A 825 -12.72 12.52 40.97
N CYS A 826 -13.87 13.06 41.36
CA CYS A 826 -14.95 13.36 40.42
C CYS A 826 -15.35 14.82 40.51
N LEU A 827 -15.80 15.37 39.37
CA LEU A 827 -16.56 16.60 39.30
C LEU A 827 -18.03 16.20 39.04
N PRO A 828 -18.95 16.40 40.01
CA PRO A 828 -20.35 15.98 39.89
C PRO A 828 -21.11 16.66 38.75
N PHE A 829 -22.27 16.10 38.38
CA PHE A 829 -23.23 16.75 37.48
C PHE A 829 -23.58 18.15 37.98
N GLY A 830 -23.77 19.12 37.07
CA GLY A 830 -24.05 20.52 37.41
C GLY A 830 -22.81 21.41 37.50
N CYS A 831 -21.59 20.85 37.55
CA CYS A 831 -20.36 21.66 37.56
C CYS A 831 -20.20 22.52 36.29
N MET A 832 -20.47 21.94 35.12
CA MET A 832 -20.40 22.66 33.84
C MET A 832 -21.43 23.79 33.81
N GLU A 833 -22.69 23.49 34.15
CA GLU A 833 -23.79 24.44 34.16
C GLU A 833 -23.54 25.59 35.15
N ALA A 834 -23.01 25.30 36.34
CA ALA A 834 -22.63 26.33 37.29
C ALA A 834 -21.59 27.31 36.70
N ILE A 835 -20.57 26.80 36.00
CA ILE A 835 -19.53 27.64 35.38
C ILE A 835 -20.09 28.44 34.19
N ILE A 836 -21.01 27.86 33.40
CA ILE A 836 -21.71 28.57 32.33
C ILE A 836 -22.52 29.75 32.89
N GLN A 837 -23.23 29.53 34.00
CA GLN A 837 -24.02 30.57 34.65
C GLN A 837 -23.14 31.67 35.24
N GLU A 838 -22.04 31.31 35.92
CA GLU A 838 -21.06 32.27 36.44
C GLU A 838 -20.38 33.09 35.33
N ALA A 839 -20.19 32.51 34.15
CA ALA A 839 -19.66 33.20 32.97
C ALA A 839 -20.70 34.11 32.27
N GLY A 840 -21.95 34.13 32.73
CA GLY A 840 -23.04 34.91 32.12
C GLY A 840 -23.54 34.35 30.78
N LYS A 841 -23.22 33.09 30.44
CA LYS A 841 -23.53 32.45 29.15
C LYS A 841 -24.76 31.54 29.16
N GLY A 842 -25.50 31.47 30.27
CA GLY A 842 -26.64 30.55 30.43
C GLY A 842 -27.71 30.70 29.33
N LYS A 843 -28.10 31.92 28.99
CA LYS A 843 -29.12 32.18 27.95
C LYS A 843 -28.65 31.78 26.54
N GLU A 844 -27.38 32.03 26.23
CA GLU A 844 -26.78 31.67 24.93
C GLU A 844 -26.72 30.14 24.79
N PHE A 845 -26.32 29.45 25.87
CA PHE A 845 -26.29 28.00 25.94
C PHE A 845 -27.68 27.37 25.75
N GLU A 846 -28.71 27.88 26.44
CA GLU A 846 -30.09 27.42 26.28
C GLU A 846 -30.65 27.66 24.86
N ALA A 847 -30.30 28.79 24.24
CA ALA A 847 -30.71 29.11 22.88
C ALA A 847 -30.09 28.15 21.85
N LEU A 848 -28.78 27.90 21.95
CA LEU A 848 -28.07 26.95 21.08
C LEU A 848 -28.60 25.51 21.25
N LEU A 849 -28.92 25.10 22.48
CA LEU A 849 -29.56 23.80 22.71
C LEU A 849 -30.92 23.70 22.02
N ALA A 850 -31.75 24.74 22.10
CA ALA A 850 -33.05 24.76 21.43
C ALA A 850 -32.92 24.75 19.90
N GLU A 851 -31.92 25.44 19.35
CA GLU A 851 -31.59 25.41 17.92
C GLU A 851 -31.15 24.00 17.48
N ILE A 852 -30.27 23.36 18.25
CA ILE A 852 -29.87 21.97 18.01
C ILE A 852 -31.07 21.03 18.15
N GLU A 853 -32.06 21.28 18.99
CA GLU A 853 -33.24 20.40 19.08
C GLU A 853 -34.08 20.46 17.78
N GLY A 854 -34.21 21.65 17.18
CA GLY A 854 -35.04 21.89 15.99
C GLY A 854 -34.35 21.80 14.63
N ALA A 855 -33.02 21.71 14.56
CA ALA A 855 -32.27 21.79 13.31
C ALA A 855 -32.46 20.57 12.37
N SER A 856 -32.65 20.84 11.07
CA SER A 856 -32.67 19.82 10.02
C SER A 856 -31.30 19.12 9.87
N LEU A 857 -31.32 17.86 9.41
CA LEU A 857 -30.11 17.12 9.02
C LEU A 857 -29.51 17.64 7.70
N GLU A 858 -30.33 18.29 6.87
CA GLU A 858 -29.93 18.83 5.57
C GLU A 858 -29.59 20.33 5.67
N GLY A 859 -28.58 20.78 4.91
CA GLY A 859 -28.23 22.20 4.80
C GLY A 859 -27.26 22.74 5.86
N GLY A 860 -26.63 21.89 6.68
CA GLY A 860 -25.51 22.26 7.57
C GLY A 860 -25.87 23.02 8.84
N ALA A 861 -27.15 23.35 9.07
CA ALA A 861 -27.59 24.11 10.24
C ALA A 861 -27.29 23.41 11.58
N LEU A 862 -27.48 22.09 11.64
CA LEU A 862 -27.13 21.29 12.82
C LEU A 862 -25.62 21.38 13.14
N ASP A 863 -24.78 21.34 12.11
CA ASP A 863 -23.32 21.31 12.25
C ASP A 863 -22.83 22.65 12.80
N GLU A 864 -23.34 23.75 12.27
CA GLU A 864 -23.06 25.09 12.75
C GLU A 864 -23.48 25.27 14.22
N ALA A 865 -24.70 24.87 14.58
CA ALA A 865 -25.19 24.97 15.96
C ALA A 865 -24.37 24.10 16.93
N CYS A 866 -24.00 22.87 16.52
CA CYS A 866 -23.11 22.00 17.31
C CYS A 866 -21.71 22.62 17.47
N ASN A 867 -21.15 23.22 16.42
CA ASN A 867 -19.85 23.87 16.45
C ASN A 867 -19.86 25.09 17.37
N GLN A 868 -20.91 25.92 17.31
CA GLN A 868 -21.07 27.08 18.19
C GLN A 868 -21.22 26.67 19.66
N LEU A 869 -22.02 25.64 19.94
CA LEU A 869 -22.19 25.14 21.31
C LEU A 869 -20.89 24.54 21.86
N GLN A 870 -20.15 23.77 21.04
CA GLN A 870 -18.83 23.26 21.42
C GLN A 870 -17.82 24.39 21.64
N ALA A 871 -17.81 25.43 20.80
CA ALA A 871 -16.95 26.59 20.96
C ALA A 871 -17.28 27.37 22.26
N LEU A 872 -18.57 27.49 22.60
CA LEU A 872 -19.02 28.10 23.85
C LEU A 872 -18.49 27.34 25.07
N VAL A 873 -18.66 26.01 25.08
CA VAL A 873 -18.28 25.15 26.22
C VAL A 873 -16.76 24.98 26.32
N SER A 874 -16.06 24.76 25.21
CA SER A 874 -14.59 24.66 25.19
C SER A 874 -13.90 25.99 25.53
N GLY A 875 -14.57 27.12 25.29
CA GLY A 875 -14.12 28.47 25.66
C GLY A 875 -14.32 28.82 27.14
N LEU A 876 -14.94 27.94 27.94
CA LEU A 876 -15.09 28.15 29.38
C LEU A 876 -13.73 28.22 30.07
N LYS A 877 -13.67 28.98 31.17
CA LYS A 877 -12.46 29.09 32.01
C LYS A 877 -12.77 28.54 33.40
N PRO A 878 -12.70 27.21 33.59
CA PRO A 878 -12.89 26.61 34.91
C PRO A 878 -11.98 27.24 35.97
N HIS A 879 -12.43 27.20 37.21
CA HIS A 879 -11.72 27.81 38.33
C HIS A 879 -10.40 27.09 38.57
N LYS A 880 -9.30 27.83 38.69
CA LYS A 880 -8.00 27.28 39.12
C LYS A 880 -8.04 26.61 40.50
N GLN A 881 -9.11 26.82 41.27
CA GLN A 881 -9.31 26.10 42.53
C GLN A 881 -9.60 24.62 42.29
N LEU A 882 -10.25 24.25 41.18
CA LEU A 882 -10.53 22.86 40.83
C LEU A 882 -9.22 22.08 40.59
N SER A 883 -8.28 22.62 39.80
CA SER A 883 -6.97 21.99 39.59
C SER A 883 -6.17 21.86 40.89
N LYS A 884 -6.25 22.86 41.78
CA LYS A 884 -5.65 22.77 43.14
C LYS A 884 -6.29 21.68 43.98
N ASP A 885 -7.62 21.52 43.94
CA ASP A 885 -8.31 20.51 44.73
C ASP A 885 -8.08 19.09 44.21
N VAL A 886 -7.95 18.91 42.89
CA VAL A 886 -7.44 17.68 42.29
C VAL A 886 -5.99 17.42 42.74
N GLY A 887 -5.12 18.44 42.69
CA GLY A 887 -3.72 18.34 43.12
C GLY A 887 -3.54 18.00 44.60
N LYS A 888 -4.44 18.47 45.48
CA LYS A 888 -4.47 18.05 46.90
C LYS A 888 -4.78 16.57 47.07
N ALA A 889 -5.63 15.99 46.21
CA ALA A 889 -6.07 14.61 46.31
C ALA A 889 -5.09 13.63 45.62
N LEU A 890 -4.49 14.02 44.50
CA LEU A 890 -3.67 13.14 43.65
C LEU A 890 -2.17 13.52 43.61
N GLY A 891 -1.79 14.67 44.15
CA GLY A 891 -0.45 15.26 44.06
C GLY A 891 -0.38 16.39 43.02
N ASN A 892 0.31 17.48 43.35
CA ASN A 892 0.40 18.67 42.48
C ASN A 892 1.19 18.42 41.18
N ASP A 893 2.15 17.49 41.22
CA ASP A 893 2.97 17.10 40.08
C ASP A 893 2.42 15.86 39.34
N ALA A 894 1.19 15.43 39.70
CA ALA A 894 0.58 14.27 39.07
C ALA A 894 0.22 14.54 37.61
N THR A 895 0.38 13.50 36.78
CA THR A 895 -0.26 13.42 35.47
C THR A 895 -1.58 12.68 35.62
N VAL A 896 -2.64 13.21 35.03
CA VAL A 896 -4.00 12.67 35.15
C VAL A 896 -4.62 12.40 33.78
N ILE A 897 -5.60 11.50 33.74
CA ILE A 897 -6.55 11.34 32.64
C ILE A 897 -7.88 11.97 33.07
N VAL A 898 -8.49 12.75 32.17
CA VAL A 898 -9.79 13.39 32.37
C VAL A 898 -10.81 12.65 31.50
N ARG A 899 -11.72 11.89 32.12
CA ARG A 899 -12.67 10.99 31.44
C ARG A 899 -14.09 11.50 31.58
N SER A 900 -14.86 11.41 30.49
CA SER A 900 -16.30 11.65 30.49
C SER A 900 -17.06 10.65 31.36
N THR A 901 -18.14 11.11 31.97
CA THR A 901 -19.17 10.24 32.54
C THR A 901 -20.54 10.94 32.51
N ALA A 902 -21.30 10.69 31.44
CA ALA A 902 -22.63 11.28 31.25
C ALA A 902 -23.75 10.41 31.84
N ASN A 903 -24.91 11.03 32.12
CA ASN A 903 -26.13 10.35 32.60
C ASN A 903 -26.92 9.63 31.49
N VAL A 904 -26.47 9.80 30.25
CA VAL A 904 -27.02 9.23 29.02
C VAL A 904 -26.03 8.24 28.39
N GLU A 905 -24.99 7.83 29.13
CA GLU A 905 -24.13 6.70 28.74
C GLU A 905 -24.88 5.39 29.00
N ASP A 906 -24.77 4.44 28.06
CA ASP A 906 -25.27 3.06 28.17
C ASP A 906 -26.80 2.93 28.39
N LEU A 907 -27.59 3.84 27.80
CA LEU A 907 -29.05 3.71 27.74
C LEU A 907 -29.49 2.60 26.77
N ALA A 908 -30.65 2.00 27.03
CA ALA A 908 -31.24 1.04 26.09
C ALA A 908 -31.43 1.69 24.70
N GLY A 909 -30.79 1.13 23.68
CA GLY A 909 -30.80 1.69 22.31
C GLY A 909 -29.72 2.75 22.01
N MET A 910 -28.79 3.01 22.94
CA MET A 910 -27.70 3.97 22.74
C MET A 910 -26.38 3.40 23.29
N SER A 911 -25.35 3.30 22.45
CA SER A 911 -24.02 2.90 22.93
C SER A 911 -23.23 4.10 23.44
N GLY A 912 -22.76 4.02 24.69
CA GLY A 912 -21.85 5.02 25.26
C GLY A 912 -20.38 4.82 24.89
N ALA A 913 -20.02 3.66 24.30
CA ALA A 913 -18.62 3.32 24.03
C ALA A 913 -18.00 4.32 23.05
N GLY A 914 -16.96 5.05 23.47
CA GLY A 914 -16.24 6.01 22.64
C GLY A 914 -17.07 7.20 22.13
N LEU A 915 -18.24 7.48 22.71
CA LEU A 915 -19.10 8.59 22.27
C LEU A 915 -18.60 9.96 22.73
N TYR A 916 -17.95 9.99 23.88
CA TYR A 916 -17.47 11.20 24.55
C TYR A 916 -15.96 11.13 24.79
N ASP A 917 -15.33 12.29 24.95
CA ASP A 917 -13.88 12.37 25.04
C ASP A 917 -13.33 11.87 26.38
N SER A 918 -12.20 11.16 26.30
CA SER A 918 -11.26 10.95 27.41
C SER A 918 -9.90 11.50 27.01
N ILE A 919 -9.34 12.39 27.80
CA ILE A 919 -8.11 13.11 27.48
C ILE A 919 -6.99 12.64 28.42
N PRO A 920 -6.04 11.81 27.95
CA PRO A 920 -4.94 11.29 28.76
C PRO A 920 -3.80 12.31 28.91
N ASN A 921 -2.86 11.98 29.81
CA ASN A 921 -1.56 12.63 29.97
C ASN A 921 -1.60 14.14 30.27
N ILE A 922 -2.53 14.55 31.13
CA ILE A 922 -2.65 15.94 31.58
C ILE A 922 -1.78 16.17 32.81
N ALA A 923 -0.63 16.82 32.64
CA ALA A 923 0.22 17.23 33.75
C ALA A 923 -0.41 18.41 34.52
N LEU A 924 -0.78 18.20 35.80
CA LEU A 924 -1.41 19.23 36.63
C LEU A 924 -0.52 20.45 36.87
N ALA A 925 0.80 20.26 36.87
CA ALA A 925 1.78 21.34 36.97
C ALA A 925 1.78 22.28 35.75
N THR A 926 1.25 21.85 34.61
CA THR A 926 1.19 22.68 33.39
C THR A 926 0.03 23.66 33.47
N ALA A 927 0.35 24.96 33.47
CA ALA A 927 -0.65 26.02 33.63
C ALA A 927 -1.79 25.93 32.60
N GLY A 928 -3.03 25.80 33.12
CA GLY A 928 -4.25 25.78 32.32
C GLY A 928 -4.51 24.45 31.59
N ALA A 929 -3.63 23.44 31.71
CA ALA A 929 -3.79 22.18 30.97
C ALA A 929 -5.02 21.41 31.43
N PHE A 930 -5.21 21.30 32.74
CA PHE A 930 -6.37 20.65 33.34
C PHE A 930 -7.68 21.37 32.98
N GLU A 931 -7.71 22.70 33.09
CA GLU A 931 -8.92 23.48 32.79
C GLU A 931 -9.33 23.37 31.32
N ARG A 932 -8.35 23.35 30.39
CA ARG A 932 -8.62 23.10 28.97
C ARG A 932 -9.15 21.69 28.73
N ALA A 933 -8.51 20.68 29.31
CA ALA A 933 -8.97 19.29 29.17
C ALA A 933 -10.39 19.09 29.72
N LEU A 934 -10.69 19.70 30.87
CA LEU A 934 -12.02 19.66 31.47
C LEU A 934 -13.08 20.30 30.57
N ALA A 935 -12.79 21.48 30.01
CA ALA A 935 -13.68 22.16 29.09
C ALA A 935 -13.90 21.36 27.79
N SER A 936 -12.84 20.72 27.26
CA SER A 936 -12.95 19.84 26.09
C SER A 936 -13.81 18.60 26.36
N VAL A 937 -13.66 17.94 27.51
CA VAL A 937 -14.51 16.80 27.88
C VAL A 937 -15.98 17.22 28.00
N TRP A 938 -16.28 18.38 28.58
CA TRP A 938 -17.64 18.92 28.60
C TRP A 938 -18.17 19.24 27.20
N ALA A 939 -17.34 19.83 26.34
CA ALA A 939 -17.72 20.15 24.97
C ALA A 939 -18.03 18.89 24.15
N SER A 940 -17.37 17.76 24.45
CA SER A 940 -17.61 16.48 23.77
C SER A 940 -19.07 15.99 23.87
N LEU A 941 -19.79 16.43 24.91
CA LEU A 941 -21.23 16.17 25.06
C LEU A 941 -22.04 16.68 23.86
N TYR A 942 -21.57 17.73 23.19
CA TYR A 942 -22.27 18.43 22.12
C TYR A 942 -21.60 18.28 20.75
N THR A 943 -20.74 17.26 20.58
CA THR A 943 -20.31 16.88 19.22
C THR A 943 -21.53 16.52 18.38
N ARG A 944 -21.43 16.79 17.07
CA ARG A 944 -22.47 16.40 16.10
C ARG A 944 -22.88 14.93 16.29
N ARG A 945 -21.89 14.05 16.47
CA ARG A 945 -22.08 12.62 16.72
C ARG A 945 -22.91 12.35 17.98
N ALA A 946 -22.53 12.93 19.12
CA ALA A 946 -23.26 12.74 20.37
C ALA A 946 -24.71 13.26 20.31
N VAL A 947 -24.91 14.39 19.62
CA VAL A 947 -26.25 14.95 19.39
C VAL A 947 -27.12 14.01 18.56
N LEU A 948 -26.58 13.50 17.44
CA LEU A 948 -27.29 12.57 16.57
C LEU A 948 -27.62 11.24 17.26
N SER A 949 -26.68 10.70 18.02
CA SER A 949 -26.89 9.48 18.82
C SER A 949 -28.05 9.65 19.80
N ARG A 950 -28.11 10.79 20.51
CA ARG A 950 -29.23 11.10 21.41
C ARG A 950 -30.56 11.31 20.68
N ARG A 951 -30.56 11.99 19.52
CA ARG A 951 -31.76 12.13 18.68
C ARG A 951 -32.31 10.76 18.25
N ALA A 952 -31.43 9.85 17.84
CA ALA A 952 -31.81 8.49 17.45
C ALA A 952 -32.42 7.71 18.64
N ALA A 953 -31.90 7.92 19.85
CA ALA A 953 -32.42 7.33 21.09
C ALA A 953 -33.68 8.04 21.67
N GLY A 954 -34.14 9.13 21.02
CA GLY A 954 -35.27 9.94 21.51
C GLY A 954 -34.96 10.77 22.76
N VAL A 955 -33.69 11.01 23.07
CA VAL A 955 -33.23 11.78 24.23
C VAL A 955 -33.07 13.25 23.86
N LYS A 956 -33.75 14.15 24.57
CA LYS A 956 -33.61 15.60 24.38
C LYS A 956 -32.21 16.06 24.75
N GLN A 957 -31.68 17.03 24.03
CA GLN A 957 -30.32 17.52 24.28
C GLN A 957 -30.19 18.18 25.66
N ALA A 958 -31.27 18.77 26.18
CA ALA A 958 -31.33 19.42 27.49
C ALA A 958 -31.31 18.45 28.68
N ASP A 959 -31.66 17.18 28.48
CA ASP A 959 -31.69 16.16 29.54
C ASP A 959 -30.32 15.47 29.73
N ALA A 960 -29.37 15.73 28.82
CA ALA A 960 -28.01 15.24 28.89
C ALA A 960 -27.15 16.13 29.79
N ALA A 961 -26.45 15.53 30.75
CA ALA A 961 -25.51 16.18 31.64
C ALA A 961 -24.20 15.39 31.71
N MET A 962 -23.08 16.10 31.86
CA MET A 962 -21.74 15.52 31.94
C MET A 962 -21.15 15.73 33.34
N ALA A 963 -20.84 14.63 34.04
CA ALA A 963 -19.89 14.62 35.14
C ALA A 963 -18.50 14.22 34.58
N VAL A 964 -17.46 14.42 35.39
CA VAL A 964 -16.08 14.15 34.94
C VAL A 964 -15.33 13.33 35.99
N LEU A 965 -14.76 12.21 35.55
CA LEU A 965 -13.87 11.38 36.34
C LEU A 965 -12.42 11.78 36.05
N VAL A 966 -11.66 12.13 37.08
CA VAL A 966 -10.24 12.44 36.98
C VAL A 966 -9.46 11.37 37.71
N GLN A 967 -8.65 10.61 36.98
CA GLN A 967 -7.83 9.53 37.53
C GLN A 967 -6.34 9.83 37.33
N GLN A 968 -5.50 9.33 38.22
CA GLN A 968 -4.07 9.31 37.99
C GLN A 968 -3.75 8.54 36.70
N GLN A 969 -2.93 9.12 35.84
CA GLN A 969 -2.50 8.50 34.59
C GLN A 969 -1.50 7.38 34.91
N LEU A 970 -1.86 6.14 34.56
CA LEU A 970 -0.92 5.02 34.60
C LEU A 970 0.07 5.13 33.43
N SER A 971 1.29 4.62 33.64
CA SER A 971 2.31 4.44 32.59
C SER A 971 2.53 2.93 32.36
N PRO A 972 1.59 2.26 31.69
CA PRO A 972 1.61 0.81 31.49
C PRO A 972 2.69 0.34 30.52
N ASP A 973 3.19 -0.87 30.78
CA ASP A 973 3.92 -1.67 29.80
C ASP A 973 2.93 -2.26 28.78
N LEU A 974 1.80 -2.75 29.27
CA LEU A 974 0.70 -3.28 28.48
C LEU A 974 -0.64 -2.70 28.94
N SER A 975 -1.54 -2.45 28.01
CA SER A 975 -2.97 -2.26 28.28
C SER A 975 -3.74 -3.49 27.84
N PHE A 976 -4.92 -3.69 28.44
CA PHE A 976 -5.81 -4.77 28.05
C PHE A 976 -7.28 -4.37 28.13
N VAL A 977 -8.08 -5.02 27.29
CA VAL A 977 -9.54 -5.12 27.42
C VAL A 977 -9.88 -6.60 27.51
N LEU A 978 -10.74 -7.01 28.43
CA LEU A 978 -11.20 -8.38 28.53
C LEU A 978 -12.70 -8.49 28.75
N HIS A 979 -13.27 -9.55 28.21
CA HIS A 979 -14.65 -9.98 28.43
C HIS A 979 -14.63 -11.28 29.25
N THR A 980 -15.46 -11.34 30.28
CA THR A 980 -15.50 -12.55 31.14
C THR A 980 -16.23 -13.70 30.46
N VAL A 981 -17.10 -13.45 29.47
CA VAL A 981 -17.71 -14.48 28.62
C VAL A 981 -17.18 -14.31 27.19
N SER A 982 -16.87 -15.41 26.50
CA SER A 982 -16.37 -15.35 25.13
C SER A 982 -17.33 -14.57 24.22
N PRO A 983 -16.88 -13.47 23.58
CA PRO A 983 -17.72 -12.66 22.70
C PRO A 983 -17.91 -13.30 21.31
N LEU A 984 -17.25 -14.43 21.04
CA LEU A 984 -17.24 -15.08 19.73
C LEU A 984 -18.33 -16.16 19.61
N ASP A 985 -18.51 -16.95 20.66
CA ASP A 985 -19.42 -18.10 20.72
C ASP A 985 -20.31 -18.11 21.97
N GLY A 986 -20.14 -17.16 22.89
CA GLY A 986 -20.91 -17.08 24.13
C GLY A 986 -20.49 -18.10 25.20
N ASP A 987 -19.33 -18.75 25.05
CA ASP A 987 -18.83 -19.69 26.06
C ASP A 987 -18.54 -18.98 27.39
N LYS A 988 -19.29 -19.38 28.43
CA LYS A 988 -19.20 -18.82 29.78
C LYS A 988 -17.99 -19.31 30.56
N ASP A 989 -17.41 -20.43 30.14
CA ASP A 989 -16.21 -21.00 30.78
C ASP A 989 -14.91 -20.41 30.22
N THR A 990 -15.00 -19.53 29.22
CA THR A 990 -13.85 -18.92 28.56
C THR A 990 -13.84 -17.40 28.75
N MET A 991 -12.73 -16.90 29.30
CA MET A 991 -12.40 -15.47 29.32
C MET A 991 -11.66 -15.11 28.03
N TYR A 992 -12.00 -13.97 27.43
CA TYR A 992 -11.37 -13.47 26.21
C TYR A 992 -10.68 -12.14 26.51
N ALA A 993 -9.38 -12.03 26.21
CA ALA A 993 -8.60 -10.81 26.45
C ALA A 993 -7.86 -10.36 25.18
N GLU A 994 -7.85 -9.03 24.99
CA GLU A 994 -7.03 -8.33 24.00
C GLU A 994 -5.99 -7.47 24.72
N LEU A 995 -4.71 -7.59 24.33
CA LEU A 995 -3.61 -6.84 24.92
C LEU A 995 -2.84 -6.04 23.86
N ALA A 996 -2.37 -4.85 24.24
CA ALA A 996 -1.49 -4.02 23.42
C ALA A 996 -0.38 -3.36 24.27
N VAL A 997 0.71 -2.94 23.62
CA VAL A 997 1.81 -2.22 24.28
C VAL A 997 1.38 -0.79 24.58
N GLY A 998 1.73 -0.28 25.77
CA GLY A 998 1.47 1.11 26.15
C GLY A 998 0.00 1.37 26.53
N LEU A 999 -0.47 2.59 26.25
CA LEU A 999 -1.77 3.07 26.73
C LEU A 999 -2.96 2.39 26.02
N GLY A 1000 -4.09 2.28 26.73
CA GLY A 1000 -5.29 1.55 26.30
C GLY A 1000 -6.00 2.13 25.08
N GLU A 1001 -5.70 3.37 24.71
CA GLU A 1001 -6.24 4.01 23.53
C GLU A 1001 -5.92 3.24 22.24
N THR A 1002 -4.82 2.48 22.18
CA THR A 1002 -4.51 1.61 21.03
C THR A 1002 -5.54 0.50 20.83
N LEU A 1003 -6.13 -0.02 21.92
CA LEU A 1003 -7.19 -1.05 21.87
C LEU A 1003 -8.58 -0.43 21.68
N ALA A 1004 -8.81 0.73 22.31
CA ALA A 1004 -10.10 1.41 22.28
C ALA A 1004 -10.38 2.08 20.92
N SER A 1005 -9.34 2.64 20.30
CA SER A 1005 -9.41 3.23 18.96
C SER A 1005 -9.34 2.14 17.88
N GLY A 1006 -9.90 2.42 16.70
CA GLY A 1006 -9.77 1.55 15.53
C GLY A 1006 -8.40 1.67 14.86
N THR A 1007 -7.33 1.67 15.67
CA THR A 1007 -5.97 1.62 15.16
C THR A 1007 -5.83 0.34 14.32
N ARG A 1008 -5.44 0.49 13.05
CA ARG A 1008 -5.30 -0.64 12.14
C ARG A 1008 -4.23 -1.61 12.65
N GLY A 1009 -4.63 -2.87 12.81
CA GLY A 1009 -3.81 -3.95 13.34
C GLY A 1009 -4.61 -4.86 14.27
N SER A 1010 -3.96 -5.93 14.72
CA SER A 1010 -4.49 -6.88 15.70
C SER A 1010 -3.75 -6.71 17.03
N PRO A 1011 -4.44 -6.86 18.17
CA PRO A 1011 -3.82 -7.05 19.48
C PRO A 1011 -3.37 -8.49 19.68
N TRP A 1012 -2.66 -8.76 20.79
CA TRP A 1012 -2.56 -10.14 21.26
C TRP A 1012 -3.95 -10.57 21.72
N ARG A 1013 -4.44 -11.70 21.21
CA ARG A 1013 -5.74 -12.26 21.59
C ARG A 1013 -5.53 -13.56 22.34
N LEU A 1014 -6.04 -13.60 23.56
CA LEU A 1014 -5.94 -14.77 24.44
C LEU A 1014 -7.35 -15.24 24.81
N ALA A 1015 -7.60 -16.55 24.65
CA ALA A 1015 -8.72 -17.23 25.28
C ALA A 1015 -8.20 -18.05 26.46
N VAL A 1016 -8.83 -17.90 27.62
CA VAL A 1016 -8.41 -18.59 28.84
C VAL A 1016 -9.59 -19.34 29.42
N ASN A 1017 -9.46 -20.66 29.55
CA ASN A 1017 -10.47 -21.45 30.22
C ASN A 1017 -10.42 -21.20 31.73
N LYS A 1018 -11.53 -20.72 32.31
CA LYS A 1018 -11.61 -20.29 33.71
C LYS A 1018 -11.35 -21.41 34.72
N SER A 1019 -11.71 -22.64 34.36
CA SER A 1019 -11.59 -23.80 35.26
C SER A 1019 -10.18 -24.41 35.28
N THR A 1020 -9.55 -24.49 34.12
CA THR A 1020 -8.23 -25.14 33.95
C THR A 1020 -7.08 -24.16 33.97
N GLY A 1021 -7.33 -22.87 33.70
CA GLY A 1021 -6.29 -21.86 33.48
C GLY A 1021 -5.49 -22.07 32.19
N LYS A 1022 -5.95 -22.95 31.29
CA LYS A 1022 -5.31 -23.18 30.00
C LYS A 1022 -5.48 -21.92 29.14
N VAL A 1023 -4.36 -21.36 28.70
CA VAL A 1023 -4.32 -20.20 27.79
C VAL A 1023 -4.17 -20.70 26.36
N GLN A 1024 -4.96 -20.13 25.46
CA GLN A 1024 -4.87 -20.33 24.03
C GLN A 1024 -4.62 -18.98 23.36
N VAL A 1025 -3.57 -18.91 22.54
CA VAL A 1025 -3.28 -17.74 21.72
C VAL A 1025 -4.11 -17.80 20.44
N LEU A 1026 -4.89 -16.76 20.18
CA LEU A 1026 -5.74 -16.65 18.99
C LEU A 1026 -5.12 -15.70 17.95
N ALA A 1027 -4.33 -14.72 18.39
CA ALA A 1027 -3.58 -13.82 17.52
C ALA A 1027 -2.38 -13.21 18.24
N PHE A 1028 -1.34 -12.87 17.48
CA PHE A 1028 -0.24 -12.02 17.94
C PHE A 1028 -0.49 -10.56 17.57
N ALA A 1029 0.01 -9.65 18.41
CA ALA A 1029 -0.12 -8.22 18.12
C ALA A 1029 0.75 -7.79 16.94
N ASN A 1030 0.28 -6.83 16.16
CA ASN A 1030 1.02 -6.29 15.01
C ASN A 1030 0.77 -4.79 14.72
N PHE A 1031 0.48 -4.01 15.76
CA PHE A 1031 0.39 -2.56 15.63
C PHE A 1031 1.76 -1.95 15.26
N GLY A 1032 1.77 -0.94 14.39
CA GLY A 1032 3.01 -0.24 14.01
C GLY A 1032 3.60 0.60 15.15
N THR A 1033 2.72 1.20 15.95
CA THR A 1033 3.10 2.12 17.02
C THR A 1033 2.26 1.90 18.27
N ALA A 1034 2.83 2.23 19.43
CA ALA A 1034 2.13 2.35 20.70
C ALA A 1034 2.14 3.79 21.19
N LEU A 1035 1.05 4.22 21.82
CA LEU A 1035 1.00 5.46 22.56
C LEU A 1035 1.64 5.25 23.94
N ARG A 1036 2.67 6.02 24.27
CA ARG A 1036 3.31 6.00 25.60
C ARG A 1036 3.09 7.31 26.34
N SER A 1037 2.93 7.22 27.65
CA SER A 1037 2.91 8.37 28.55
C SER A 1037 4.24 9.11 28.43
N THR A 1038 4.18 10.39 28.07
CA THR A 1038 5.35 11.27 28.16
C THR A 1038 5.40 11.77 29.60
N GLY A 1039 6.39 11.34 30.38
CA GLY A 1039 6.64 11.92 31.69
C GLY A 1039 6.77 13.46 31.60
N ALA A 1040 6.71 14.15 32.73
CA ALA A 1040 6.67 15.61 32.81
C ALA A 1040 7.83 16.36 32.07
N GLU A 1041 8.88 15.67 31.63
CA GLU A 1041 10.10 16.24 31.05
C GLU A 1041 10.10 16.43 29.52
N SER A 1042 9.15 15.87 28.74
CA SER A 1042 9.19 15.93 27.25
C SER A 1042 8.04 16.71 26.59
N SER A 1043 7.56 17.77 27.24
CA SER A 1043 6.40 18.59 26.85
C SER A 1043 6.60 19.56 25.65
N LYS A 1044 7.40 19.20 24.63
CA LYS A 1044 7.56 20.01 23.39
C LYS A 1044 6.72 19.54 22.19
N ALA A 1045 6.03 18.41 22.26
CA ALA A 1045 5.17 17.95 21.17
C ALA A 1045 3.76 18.57 21.24
N LYS A 1046 3.37 19.32 20.21
CA LYS A 1046 1.99 19.79 20.01
C LYS A 1046 1.14 18.64 19.47
N GLY A 1047 0.43 17.93 20.35
CA GLY A 1047 -0.53 16.86 20.00
C GLY A 1047 -1.12 16.20 21.25
N LYS A 1048 -2.24 15.47 21.13
CA LYS A 1048 -2.95 14.81 22.24
C LYS A 1048 -2.02 13.90 23.08
N GLY A 1049 -1.38 14.45 24.10
CA GLY A 1049 -0.92 13.81 25.34
C GLY A 1049 0.20 12.77 25.33
N GLY A 1050 0.51 12.04 24.26
CA GLY A 1050 1.51 10.95 24.29
C GLY A 1050 2.51 10.97 23.13
N SER A 1051 3.60 10.20 23.25
CA SER A 1051 4.54 9.98 22.15
C SER A 1051 4.24 8.63 21.49
N ASN A 1052 4.04 8.63 20.17
CA ASN A 1052 3.97 7.39 19.40
C ASN A 1052 5.36 6.79 19.27
N ALA A 1053 5.55 5.59 19.80
CA ALA A 1053 6.78 4.82 19.68
C ALA A 1053 6.56 3.67 18.71
N VAL A 1054 7.48 3.49 17.75
CA VAL A 1054 7.48 2.33 16.86
C VAL A 1054 7.73 1.05 17.67
N LEU A 1055 6.93 0.02 17.40
CA LEU A 1055 7.01 -1.25 18.10
C LEU A 1055 7.93 -2.23 17.40
N ASP A 1056 8.71 -2.96 18.19
CA ASP A 1056 9.53 -4.08 17.76
C ASP A 1056 9.14 -5.30 18.60
N TYR A 1057 8.35 -6.19 17.99
CA TYR A 1057 7.80 -7.39 18.62
C TYR A 1057 8.87 -8.46 18.87
N SER A 1058 10.04 -8.37 18.24
CA SER A 1058 11.20 -9.21 18.60
C SER A 1058 11.77 -8.88 19.98
N LYS A 1059 11.35 -7.76 20.57
CA LYS A 1059 11.72 -7.31 21.92
C LYS A 1059 10.59 -7.40 22.93
N GLN A 1060 9.40 -7.88 22.53
CA GLN A 1060 8.25 -8.00 23.43
C GLN A 1060 8.17 -9.42 23.99
N GLU A 1061 8.19 -9.55 25.31
CA GLU A 1061 8.19 -10.84 26.00
C GLU A 1061 6.96 -11.71 25.62
N LEU A 1062 5.79 -11.08 25.48
CA LEU A 1062 4.56 -11.77 25.04
C LEU A 1062 4.65 -12.33 23.62
N SER A 1063 5.54 -11.83 22.76
CA SER A 1063 5.77 -12.40 21.43
C SER A 1063 6.80 -13.54 21.43
N LEU A 1064 7.64 -13.61 22.45
CA LEU A 1064 8.78 -14.54 22.52
C LEU A 1064 8.52 -15.76 23.40
N SER A 1065 7.77 -15.63 24.51
CA SER A 1065 7.61 -16.67 25.53
C SER A 1065 6.16 -17.10 25.71
N SER A 1066 5.92 -18.41 25.60
CA SER A 1066 4.66 -19.07 25.99
C SER A 1066 4.38 -18.90 27.46
N GLU A 1067 5.40 -19.01 28.31
CA GLU A 1067 5.29 -18.91 29.75
C GLU A 1067 4.83 -17.51 30.17
N ALA A 1068 5.33 -16.46 29.52
CA ALA A 1068 4.89 -15.08 29.79
C ALA A 1068 3.42 -14.87 29.43
N ARG A 1069 2.96 -15.42 28.29
CA ARG A 1069 1.54 -15.39 27.89
C ARG A 1069 0.65 -16.19 28.84
N ASP A 1070 1.10 -17.37 29.25
CA ASP A 1070 0.39 -18.20 30.22
C ASP A 1070 0.24 -17.48 31.56
N GLN A 1071 1.32 -16.87 32.05
CA GLN A 1071 1.32 -16.13 33.30
C GLN A 1071 0.37 -14.93 33.26
N VAL A 1072 0.45 -14.08 32.22
CA VAL A 1072 -0.44 -12.91 32.13
C VAL A 1072 -1.90 -13.36 31.93
N GLY A 1073 -2.16 -14.34 31.07
CA GLY A 1073 -3.50 -14.85 30.80
C GLY A 1073 -4.16 -15.45 32.05
N GLN A 1074 -3.41 -16.24 32.83
CA GLN A 1074 -3.90 -16.81 34.09
C GLN A 1074 -4.12 -15.75 35.16
N GLN A 1075 -3.28 -14.72 35.25
CA GLN A 1075 -3.48 -13.62 36.19
C GLN A 1075 -4.73 -12.81 35.83
N LEU A 1076 -4.91 -12.46 34.56
CA LEU A 1076 -6.12 -11.78 34.07
C LEU A 1076 -7.38 -12.62 34.32
N CYS A 1077 -7.30 -13.94 34.10
CA CYS A 1077 -8.42 -14.85 34.34
C CYS A 1077 -8.85 -14.86 35.82
N LYS A 1078 -7.91 -14.80 36.76
CA LYS A 1078 -8.24 -14.72 38.20
C LYS A 1078 -8.99 -13.43 38.52
N VAL A 1079 -8.55 -12.31 37.95
CA VAL A 1079 -9.23 -11.01 38.12
C VAL A 1079 -10.63 -11.05 37.49
N ALA A 1080 -10.76 -11.59 36.28
CA ALA A 1080 -12.02 -11.74 35.57
C ALA A 1080 -13.08 -12.51 36.39
N VAL A 1081 -12.69 -13.65 36.99
CA VAL A 1081 -13.57 -14.46 37.85
C VAL A 1081 -14.01 -13.68 39.10
N ILE A 1082 -13.11 -12.93 39.73
CA ILE A 1082 -13.44 -12.09 40.90
C ILE A 1082 -14.46 -11.01 40.53
N LEU A 1083 -14.25 -10.31 39.42
CA LEU A 1083 -15.13 -9.24 38.96
C LEU A 1083 -16.52 -9.80 38.59
N GLU A 1084 -16.57 -10.90 37.83
CA GLU A 1084 -17.83 -11.55 37.45
C GLU A 1084 -18.64 -12.02 38.68
N GLN A 1085 -17.96 -12.52 39.72
CA GLN A 1085 -18.61 -12.92 40.98
C GLN A 1085 -19.11 -11.73 41.82
N GLU A 1086 -18.32 -10.67 41.96
CA GLU A 1086 -18.71 -9.51 42.78
C GLU A 1086 -19.85 -8.72 42.11
N PHE A 1087 -19.83 -8.57 40.78
CA PHE A 1087 -20.86 -7.85 40.03
C PHE A 1087 -22.03 -8.74 39.55
N ALA A 1088 -21.97 -10.06 39.79
CA ALA A 1088 -23.01 -11.03 39.49
C ALA A 1088 -23.51 -11.03 38.03
N ALA A 1089 -22.66 -10.60 37.09
CA ALA A 1089 -22.95 -10.54 35.66
C ALA A 1089 -21.64 -10.62 34.87
N PRO A 1090 -21.67 -11.08 33.60
CA PRO A 1090 -20.53 -10.97 32.69
C PRO A 1090 -20.01 -9.53 32.61
N GLN A 1091 -18.70 -9.35 32.64
CA GLN A 1091 -18.06 -8.03 32.67
C GLN A 1091 -17.20 -7.77 31.44
N ASP A 1092 -17.24 -6.52 30.97
CA ASP A 1092 -16.29 -5.89 30.08
C ASP A 1092 -15.36 -5.01 30.95
N VAL A 1093 -14.06 -5.28 30.86
CA VAL A 1093 -13.05 -4.78 31.80
C VAL A 1093 -11.90 -4.16 31.04
N GLU A 1094 -11.60 -2.90 31.35
CA GLU A 1094 -10.41 -2.20 30.86
C GLU A 1094 -9.35 -2.15 31.96
N GLY A 1095 -8.10 -2.43 31.61
CA GLY A 1095 -7.01 -2.42 32.57
C GLY A 1095 -5.62 -2.25 31.95
N ALA A 1096 -4.63 -2.32 32.83
CA ALA A 1096 -3.24 -2.07 32.54
C ALA A 1096 -2.34 -3.02 33.34
N VAL A 1097 -1.20 -3.38 32.76
CA VAL A 1097 -0.09 -4.06 33.42
C VAL A 1097 1.04 -3.05 33.59
N VAL A 1098 1.43 -2.81 34.83
CA VAL A 1098 2.55 -1.92 35.21
C VAL A 1098 3.56 -2.74 36.00
N GLY A 1099 4.69 -3.06 35.37
CA GLY A 1099 5.60 -4.09 35.87
C GLY A 1099 4.90 -5.44 35.98
N SER A 1100 4.85 -6.01 37.19
CA SER A 1100 4.16 -7.28 37.46
C SER A 1100 2.74 -7.11 38.02
N ASN A 1101 2.23 -5.88 38.12
CA ASN A 1101 0.96 -5.59 38.77
C ASN A 1101 -0.15 -5.29 37.76
N ILE A 1102 -1.33 -5.87 37.99
CA ILE A 1102 -2.54 -5.58 37.22
C ILE A 1102 -3.30 -4.42 37.88
N TYR A 1103 -3.70 -3.46 37.07
CA TYR A 1103 -4.57 -2.35 37.46
C TYR A 1103 -5.86 -2.40 36.64
N ILE A 1104 -7.00 -2.30 37.30
CA ILE A 1104 -8.30 -2.16 36.65
C ILE A 1104 -8.67 -0.69 36.65
N VAL A 1105 -8.91 -0.14 35.46
CA VAL A 1105 -9.25 1.28 35.27
C VAL A 1105 -10.73 1.49 35.03
N GLN A 1106 -11.44 0.48 34.52
CA GLN A 1106 -12.88 0.52 34.30
C GLN A 1106 -13.46 -0.90 34.28
N THR A 1107 -14.72 -1.03 34.69
CA THR A 1107 -15.53 -2.25 34.49
C THR A 1107 -16.97 -1.84 34.21
N ARG A 1108 -17.65 -2.61 33.35
CA ARG A 1108 -19.08 -2.44 33.03
C ARG A 1108 -19.69 -3.81 32.67
N PRO A 1109 -21.03 -3.97 32.72
CA PRO A 1109 -21.68 -5.17 32.22
C PRO A 1109 -21.32 -5.45 30.75
N GLN A 1110 -20.95 -6.69 30.44
CA GLN A 1110 -20.63 -7.11 29.09
C GLN A 1110 -21.89 -7.11 28.20
N PRO A 1111 -21.84 -6.53 26.99
CA PRO A 1111 -22.90 -6.70 26.02
C PRO A 1111 -22.83 -8.09 25.38
N LEU A 1112 -23.92 -8.85 25.50
CA LEU A 1112 -24.08 -10.21 24.96
C LEU A 1112 -25.03 -10.25 23.77
#